data_AF-A0A1G3AVZ7-F1
#
_entry.id   AF-A0A1G3AVZ7-F1
#
_cell.length_a   1.000
_cell.length_b   1.000
_cell.length_c   1.000
_cell.angle_alpha   90.00
_cell.angle_beta   90.00
_cell.angle_gamma   90.00
#
_symmetry.space_group_name_H-M   'P 1'
#
loop_
_entity.id
_entity.type
_entity.pdbx_description
1 polymer ?
#
loop_
_entity_poly.entity_id
_entity_poly.type
_entity_poly.pdbx_seq_one_letter_code
_entity_poly.pdbx_strand_id
1 'polypeptide(L)'
;GGHGDWVYSVALSADAARLASASADGTVKLWSASENRLLATLIQLSPGTDEWLIITPEGYLATSLDALEWKTTNLATPPEELTSLFQNPELVREAISGNQVAPPALLGPSPSGAQPPQPHINFVFPAGGQRGTTIETTVSGTDLQDADAVHVSGAGVTGSVVNVEDPNTVRISVALAPDAELGERDLRVLTPGGLSNRFRFFVGELPEVNEAEPNSEPSEAQPLGSLPILINGQVLPADRDFFRFTAEAGQTLVCEVDARRVLPYIADVSPGWLEACLTLYDASGEELAYVDDFRFHSDPVLVYNVPTDGQYLVGVRDVIYRGREDFIYRLSIGALPYITHIFPLGCQRDSDAQVELHGVNLPTESVSFNVPADSPPLRQVELSGDGPTSNALPFAVGDAGETQEAEPNDAVDQANRVEVPVTINGRIQQSGDTDCFIFNAEQGQTLVIEVQARRLDSPLDSMITVLNSQGEELLEQDDTDTGEPLITHYADSRLDYTFPETEDYILRINDVQGNGGEEYAYRISVAPLRPDYVLRILPDNARVAQGDSVVVTVSALGKDGFDGEISLWVENLPEGFVASDALIPAGQNLARLTITAPPDAAVGLVTPTIAGRATVDDRETVRNAEPAEEVMQAFSYQHQVPTKEYALAIIGPPSFTLSTSIPPTQVLEVRPESKVQVVVTASRKEEAKGEITLAADQPPEGVSVDSVVIPADQDEATITLNVAKEVPVGLRQNVIITGTMTVGDQTGTSVAPAIPIQVVAPPQ
;
A
#
# COMPACT_ATOMS: atom_id res chain seq x y z
N GLY A 1 -16.20 41.45 7.02
CA GLY A 1 -15.02 41.32 6.16
C GLY A 1 -14.34 42.65 5.88
N GLY A 2 -13.87 43.37 6.92
CA GLY A 2 -12.97 44.51 6.77
C GLY A 2 -11.50 44.09 6.73
N HIS A 3 -10.58 45.04 6.52
CA HIS A 3 -9.15 44.79 6.74
C HIS A 3 -8.84 44.65 8.23
N GLY A 4 -7.88 43.77 8.55
CA GLY A 4 -7.40 43.51 9.91
C GLY A 4 -6.34 44.48 10.40
N ASP A 5 -5.74 45.28 9.49
CA ASP A 5 -4.68 46.24 9.79
C ASP A 5 -4.73 47.47 8.85
N TRP A 6 -3.79 48.41 8.97
CA TRP A 6 -3.74 49.67 8.25
C TRP A 6 -3.84 49.51 6.74
N VAL A 7 -4.77 50.25 6.12
CA VAL A 7 -4.91 50.31 4.67
C VAL A 7 -3.91 51.33 4.12
N TYR A 8 -2.97 50.87 3.30
CA TYR A 8 -1.92 51.73 2.72
C TYR A 8 -2.33 52.33 1.37
N SER A 9 -3.19 51.64 0.62
CA SER A 9 -3.56 52.06 -0.73
C SER A 9 -4.99 51.68 -1.05
N VAL A 10 -5.64 52.54 -1.83
CA VAL A 10 -6.99 52.33 -2.34
C VAL A 10 -7.04 52.80 -3.78
N ALA A 11 -7.62 51.98 -4.67
CA ALA A 11 -7.82 52.29 -6.07
C ALA A 11 -9.28 52.04 -6.47
N LEU A 12 -9.81 52.87 -7.37
CA LEU A 12 -11.11 52.67 -7.99
C LEU A 12 -10.93 52.20 -9.43
N SER A 13 -11.83 51.33 -9.91
CA SER A 13 -11.93 51.02 -11.33
C SER A 13 -12.33 52.27 -12.13
N ALA A 14 -12.03 52.29 -13.44
CA ALA A 14 -12.27 53.44 -14.29
C ALA A 14 -13.75 53.84 -14.40
N ASP A 15 -14.66 52.89 -14.23
CA ASP A 15 -16.11 53.06 -14.16
C ASP A 15 -16.63 53.36 -12.74
N ALA A 16 -15.74 53.43 -11.75
CA ALA A 16 -16.03 53.56 -10.32
C ALA A 16 -16.96 52.49 -9.73
N ALA A 17 -17.18 51.38 -10.44
CA ALA A 17 -18.03 50.28 -9.98
C ALA A 17 -17.33 49.38 -8.95
N ARG A 18 -15.99 49.34 -8.97
CA ARG A 18 -15.17 48.50 -8.08
C ARG A 18 -14.13 49.33 -7.35
N LEU A 19 -13.86 48.91 -6.12
CA LEU A 19 -12.79 49.44 -5.27
C LEU A 19 -11.81 48.30 -4.98
N ALA A 20 -10.51 48.56 -5.01
CA ALA A 20 -9.49 47.68 -4.46
C ALA A 20 -8.79 48.39 -3.30
N SER A 21 -8.59 47.71 -2.18
CA SER A 21 -7.86 48.24 -1.01
C SER A 21 -6.76 47.27 -0.59
N ALA A 22 -5.55 47.78 -0.31
CA ALA A 22 -4.39 47.01 0.11
C ALA A 22 -3.97 47.38 1.53
N SER A 23 -3.73 46.39 2.40
CA SER A 23 -3.48 46.58 3.83
C SER A 23 -2.19 45.93 4.31
N ALA A 24 -1.70 46.39 5.46
CA ALA A 24 -0.65 45.77 6.26
C ALA A 24 -0.99 44.34 6.71
N ASP A 25 -2.27 43.94 6.66
CA ASP A 25 -2.73 42.57 7.00
C ASP A 25 -2.34 41.51 5.96
N GLY A 26 -1.56 41.89 4.95
CA GLY A 26 -1.08 41.00 3.88
C GLY A 26 -2.12 40.72 2.79
N THR A 27 -3.27 41.40 2.80
CA THR A 27 -4.35 41.16 1.84
C THR A 27 -4.69 42.37 0.99
N VAL A 28 -5.19 42.09 -0.21
CA VAL A 28 -5.91 43.06 -1.05
C VAL A 28 -7.38 42.65 -1.09
N LYS A 29 -8.30 43.58 -0.84
CA LYS A 29 -9.74 43.32 -0.92
C LYS A 29 -10.34 44.05 -2.10
N LEU A 30 -11.18 43.34 -2.85
CA LEU A 30 -11.94 43.87 -3.97
C LEU A 30 -13.41 44.03 -3.55
N TRP A 31 -14.00 45.18 -3.84
CA TRP A 31 -15.33 45.56 -3.38
C TRP A 31 -16.20 46.03 -4.54
N SER A 32 -17.51 45.83 -4.41
CA SER A 32 -18.51 46.54 -5.21
C SER A 32 -18.78 47.89 -4.56
N ALA A 33 -18.47 48.98 -5.27
CA ALA A 33 -18.65 50.33 -4.75
C ALA A 33 -20.13 50.73 -4.69
N SER A 34 -20.96 50.19 -5.58
CA SER A 34 -22.41 50.45 -5.61
C SER A 34 -23.17 49.65 -4.56
N GLU A 35 -22.75 48.41 -4.30
CA GLU A 35 -23.44 47.50 -3.38
C GLU A 35 -22.86 47.51 -1.97
N ASN A 36 -21.72 48.19 -1.76
CA ASN A 36 -21.00 48.24 -0.50
C ASN A 36 -20.72 46.83 0.09
N ARG A 37 -20.34 45.89 -0.78
CA ARG A 37 -20.01 44.51 -0.40
C ARG A 37 -18.62 44.11 -0.85
N LEU A 38 -18.01 43.21 -0.10
CA LEU A 38 -16.79 42.52 -0.48
C LEU A 38 -17.11 41.57 -1.63
N LEU A 39 -16.28 41.57 -2.67
CA LEU A 39 -16.37 40.65 -3.81
C LEU A 39 -15.34 39.52 -3.69
N ALA A 40 -14.12 39.85 -3.27
CA ALA A 40 -13.06 38.88 -3.08
C ALA A 40 -11.95 39.41 -2.15
N THR A 41 -11.23 38.48 -1.51
CA THR A 41 -9.95 38.73 -0.83
C THR A 41 -8.83 38.05 -1.61
N LEU A 42 -7.82 38.82 -1.99
CA LEU A 42 -6.61 38.37 -2.66
C LEU A 42 -5.48 38.30 -1.63
N ILE A 43 -4.74 37.20 -1.66
CA ILE A 43 -3.65 36.89 -0.74
C ILE A 43 -2.43 36.52 -1.57
N GLN A 44 -1.31 37.18 -1.30
CA GLN A 44 0.00 36.76 -1.80
C GLN A 44 0.62 35.82 -0.77
N LEU A 45 1.03 34.63 -1.19
CA LEU A 45 1.47 33.59 -0.26
C LEU A 45 2.96 33.74 0.12
N SER A 46 3.81 34.11 -0.84
CA SER A 46 5.26 34.27 -0.63
C SER A 46 5.82 35.54 -1.30
N PRO A 47 6.53 36.43 -0.56
CA PRO A 47 7.14 37.62 -1.14
C PRO A 47 8.18 37.28 -2.21
N GLY A 48 8.01 37.79 -3.43
CA GLY A 48 8.94 37.58 -4.55
C GLY A 48 8.61 36.39 -5.47
N THR A 49 7.47 35.74 -5.27
CA THR A 49 6.92 34.69 -6.17
C THR A 49 5.71 35.21 -6.95
N ASP A 50 5.34 34.52 -8.03
CA ASP A 50 4.11 34.75 -8.81
C ASP A 50 2.90 33.97 -8.24
N GLU A 51 2.95 33.53 -6.98
CA GLU A 51 1.91 32.72 -6.33
C GLU A 51 0.77 33.57 -5.74
N TRP A 52 -0.48 33.15 -5.99
CA TRP A 52 -1.66 33.90 -5.55
C TRP A 52 -2.83 33.00 -5.13
N LEU A 53 -3.64 33.51 -4.21
CA LEU A 53 -4.90 32.92 -3.77
C LEU A 53 -6.01 33.99 -3.72
N ILE A 54 -7.18 33.66 -4.26
CA ILE A 54 -8.38 34.49 -4.22
C ILE A 54 -9.48 33.72 -3.49
N ILE A 55 -10.15 34.36 -2.55
CA ILE A 55 -11.25 33.79 -1.77
C ILE A 55 -12.47 34.71 -1.85
N THR A 56 -13.64 34.18 -2.19
CA THR A 56 -14.91 34.93 -2.15
C THR A 56 -15.56 34.86 -0.76
N PRO A 57 -16.43 35.82 -0.37
CA PRO A 57 -17.15 35.77 0.91
C PRO A 57 -18.01 34.51 1.11
N GLU A 58 -18.43 33.87 0.01
CA GLU A 58 -19.26 32.67 -0.02
C GLU A 58 -18.46 31.38 0.20
N GLY A 59 -17.12 31.43 0.13
CA GLY A 59 -16.22 30.31 0.41
C GLY A 59 -15.44 29.79 -0.79
N TYR A 60 -15.76 30.20 -2.03
CA TYR A 60 -15.05 29.71 -3.22
C TYR A 60 -13.63 30.26 -3.32
N LEU A 61 -12.73 29.48 -3.91
CA LEU A 61 -11.33 29.81 -4.09
C LEU A 61 -10.83 29.61 -5.53
N ALA A 62 -9.86 30.45 -5.93
CA ALA A 62 -9.07 30.31 -7.15
C ALA A 62 -7.61 30.61 -6.81
N THR A 63 -6.67 29.84 -7.36
CA THR A 63 -5.25 29.94 -7.01
C THR A 63 -4.36 29.56 -8.20
N SER A 64 -3.09 29.98 -8.20
CA SER A 64 -2.07 29.41 -9.09
C SER A 64 -1.82 27.93 -8.74
N LEU A 65 -1.54 27.08 -9.74
CA LEU A 65 -1.28 25.64 -9.54
C LEU A 65 -0.23 25.39 -8.44
N ASP A 66 0.91 26.09 -8.52
CA ASP A 66 2.02 25.98 -7.57
C ASP A 66 1.63 26.43 -6.13
N ALA A 67 0.67 27.35 -6.02
CA ALA A 67 0.16 27.82 -4.73
C ALA A 67 -0.82 26.82 -4.08
N LEU A 68 -1.49 25.99 -4.89
CA LEU A 68 -2.31 24.90 -4.40
C LEU A 68 -1.39 23.83 -3.80
N GLU A 69 -0.34 23.44 -4.52
CA GLU A 69 0.71 22.51 -4.04
C GLU A 69 1.36 22.99 -2.74
N TRP A 70 1.75 24.28 -2.67
CA TRP A 70 2.40 24.85 -1.49
C TRP A 70 1.52 24.91 -0.23
N LYS A 71 0.20 25.01 -0.40
CA LYS A 71 -0.76 25.08 0.72
C LYS A 71 -1.31 23.71 1.13
N THR A 72 -1.38 22.75 0.21
CA THR A 72 -1.69 21.34 0.51
C THR A 72 -0.55 20.66 1.28
N THR A 73 0.69 21.14 1.13
CA THR A 73 1.86 20.66 1.91
C THR A 73 1.95 21.20 3.34
N ASN A 74 1.11 22.17 3.74
CA ASN A 74 1.10 22.77 5.09
C ASN A 74 -0.24 22.59 5.84
N LEU A 75 -1.18 21.87 5.24
CA LEU A 75 -2.36 21.36 5.93
C LEU A 75 -2.09 19.91 6.27
N ALA A 76 -2.38 19.54 7.52
CA ALA A 76 -2.19 18.17 7.99
C ALA A 76 -2.93 17.15 7.13
N THR A 77 -3.95 17.53 6.34
CA THR A 77 -4.48 16.78 5.18
C THR A 77 -5.33 17.75 4.34
N PRO A 78 -5.30 17.76 3.00
CA PRO A 78 -6.41 18.27 2.20
C PRO A 78 -7.33 17.10 1.82
N PRO A 79 -8.62 17.10 2.19
CA PRO A 79 -9.59 16.24 1.54
C PRO A 79 -9.68 16.67 0.08
N GLU A 80 -9.52 15.76 -0.87
CA GLU A 80 -9.86 16.01 -2.28
C GLU A 80 -11.31 16.54 -2.42
N GLU A 81 -12.18 16.26 -1.44
CA GLU A 81 -13.49 16.88 -1.25
C GLU A 81 -13.46 18.39 -1.00
N LEU A 82 -12.55 18.95 -0.19
CA LEU A 82 -12.50 20.42 0.05
C LEU A 82 -12.03 21.17 -1.20
N THR A 83 -11.06 20.61 -1.93
CA THR A 83 -10.60 21.22 -3.17
C THR A 83 -11.71 21.19 -4.23
N SER A 84 -12.45 20.09 -4.36
CA SER A 84 -13.58 20.00 -5.31
C SER A 84 -14.83 20.79 -4.88
N LEU A 85 -15.10 20.96 -3.57
CA LEU A 85 -16.21 21.78 -3.06
C LEU A 85 -15.96 23.28 -3.16
N PHE A 86 -14.72 23.73 -2.96
CA PHE A 86 -14.41 25.16 -2.83
C PHE A 86 -13.60 25.73 -4.02
N GLN A 87 -12.76 24.95 -4.74
CA GLN A 87 -12.00 25.44 -5.90
C GLN A 87 -12.86 25.50 -7.15
N ASN A 88 -13.43 26.68 -7.44
CA ASN A 88 -14.26 26.88 -8.61
C ASN A 88 -13.93 28.23 -9.29
N PRO A 89 -12.93 28.26 -10.20
CA PRO A 89 -12.45 29.48 -10.84
C PRO A 89 -13.55 30.25 -11.59
N GLU A 90 -14.54 29.56 -12.14
CA GLU A 90 -15.67 30.18 -12.83
C GLU A 90 -16.60 30.90 -11.84
N LEU A 91 -16.95 30.28 -10.71
CA LEU A 91 -17.77 30.92 -9.68
C LEU A 91 -17.03 32.08 -8.99
N VAL A 92 -15.71 31.98 -8.81
CA VAL A 92 -14.88 33.09 -8.35
C VAL A 92 -14.91 34.24 -9.37
N ARG A 93 -14.85 33.93 -10.67
CA ARG A 93 -14.94 34.94 -11.74
C ARG A 93 -16.31 35.61 -11.78
N GLU A 94 -17.39 34.86 -11.57
CA GLU A 94 -18.75 35.37 -11.45
C GLU A 94 -18.90 36.31 -10.24
N ALA A 95 -18.38 35.91 -9.06
CA ALA A 95 -18.39 36.73 -7.86
C ALA A 95 -17.61 38.04 -8.03
N ILE A 96 -16.40 37.99 -8.60
CA ILE A 96 -15.57 39.17 -8.92
C ILE A 96 -16.24 40.06 -9.96
N SER A 97 -17.06 39.47 -10.85
CA SER A 97 -17.81 40.22 -11.85
C SER A 97 -18.97 41.02 -11.26
N GLY A 98 -19.33 40.77 -9.99
CA GLY A 98 -20.42 41.43 -9.28
C GLY A 98 -21.69 40.58 -9.20
N ASN A 99 -21.71 39.37 -9.76
CA ASN A 99 -22.86 38.49 -9.70
C ASN A 99 -23.01 37.85 -8.31
N GLN A 100 -24.22 37.45 -7.96
CA GLN A 100 -24.52 36.78 -6.69
C GLN A 100 -24.28 35.27 -6.85
N VAL A 101 -23.49 34.69 -5.95
CA VAL A 101 -23.18 33.26 -5.92
C VAL A 101 -23.72 32.67 -4.60
N ALA A 102 -24.23 31.45 -4.61
CA ALA A 102 -24.70 30.77 -3.40
C ALA A 102 -23.52 30.10 -2.67
N PRO A 103 -23.50 30.02 -1.33
CA PRO A 103 -22.46 29.29 -0.60
C PRO A 103 -22.52 27.77 -0.89
N PRO A 104 -21.42 27.04 -0.74
CA PRO A 104 -21.41 25.58 -0.87
C PRO A 104 -22.29 24.95 0.22
N ALA A 105 -23.02 23.89 -0.16
CA ALA A 105 -23.89 23.18 0.77
C ALA A 105 -23.06 22.33 1.74
N LEU A 106 -23.31 22.47 3.05
CA LEU A 106 -22.79 21.55 4.07
C LEU A 106 -23.50 20.20 4.00
N LEU A 107 -22.76 19.11 4.18
CA LEU A 107 -23.23 17.72 4.20
C LEU A 107 -24.44 17.56 5.15
N GLY A 108 -25.64 17.52 4.59
CA GLY A 108 -26.80 16.90 5.20
C GLY A 108 -26.83 15.41 4.86
N PRO A 109 -27.79 14.63 5.41
CA PRO A 109 -27.98 13.24 4.99
C PRO A 109 -28.12 13.20 3.47
N SER A 110 -27.40 12.28 2.83
CA SER A 110 -27.43 12.10 1.38
C SER A 110 -28.89 11.98 0.92
N PRO A 111 -29.32 12.74 -0.09
CA PRO A 111 -30.62 12.53 -0.68
C PRO A 111 -30.74 11.07 -1.14
N SER A 112 -31.95 10.50 -1.03
CA SER A 112 -32.26 9.17 -1.54
C SER A 112 -31.88 9.07 -3.02
N GLY A 113 -30.78 8.37 -3.34
CA GLY A 113 -30.38 8.09 -4.72
C GLY A 113 -28.87 8.10 -5.01
N ALA A 114 -28.05 8.86 -4.30
CA ALA A 114 -26.60 8.78 -4.50
C ALA A 114 -26.01 7.54 -3.80
N GLN A 115 -24.96 6.95 -4.38
CA GLN A 115 -24.20 5.91 -3.68
C GLN A 115 -23.50 6.54 -2.48
N PRO A 116 -23.60 5.96 -1.27
CA PRO A 116 -22.87 6.47 -0.11
C PRO A 116 -21.35 6.43 -0.37
N PRO A 117 -20.58 7.35 0.22
CA PRO A 117 -19.11 7.31 0.13
C PRO A 117 -18.56 6.01 0.75
N GLN A 118 -17.42 5.55 0.23
CA GLN A 118 -16.77 4.33 0.72
C GLN A 118 -16.04 4.67 2.02
N PRO A 119 -16.18 3.88 3.10
CA PRO A 119 -15.48 4.16 4.35
C PRO A 119 -13.96 4.10 4.18
N HIS A 120 -13.24 4.87 5.00
CA HIS A 120 -11.78 4.82 5.10
C HIS A 120 -11.39 4.77 6.59
N ILE A 121 -10.44 3.92 6.93
CA ILE A 121 -9.82 3.82 8.25
C ILE A 121 -8.48 4.55 8.20
N ASN A 122 -8.31 5.52 9.10
CA ASN A 122 -7.03 6.17 9.34
C ASN A 122 -6.22 5.35 10.36
N PHE A 123 -6.85 4.94 11.46
CA PHE A 123 -6.20 4.13 12.47
C PHE A 123 -7.16 3.31 13.34
N VAL A 124 -6.62 2.31 14.04
CA VAL A 124 -7.34 1.46 15.00
C VAL A 124 -6.53 1.34 16.28
N PHE A 125 -7.13 1.64 17.44
CA PHE A 125 -6.45 1.57 18.73
C PHE A 125 -7.30 0.91 19.84
N PRO A 126 -6.79 -0.14 20.52
CA PRO A 126 -5.50 -0.80 20.29
C PRO A 126 -5.45 -1.53 18.93
N ALA A 127 -4.24 -1.65 18.37
CA ALA A 127 -3.97 -2.26 17.06
C ALA A 127 -3.84 -3.80 17.10
N GLY A 128 -4.25 -4.44 18.19
CA GLY A 128 -4.17 -5.89 18.33
C GLY A 128 -4.64 -6.36 19.70
N GLY A 129 -4.54 -7.67 19.95
CA GLY A 129 -4.91 -8.26 21.22
C GLY A 129 -4.36 -9.66 21.45
N GLN A 130 -4.40 -10.09 22.72
CA GLN A 130 -4.01 -11.42 23.15
C GLN A 130 -5.05 -12.47 22.72
N ARG A 131 -4.63 -13.57 22.09
CA ARG A 131 -5.49 -14.73 21.82
C ARG A 131 -6.18 -15.23 23.09
N GLY A 132 -7.42 -15.66 22.97
CA GLY A 132 -8.27 -16.06 24.09
C GLY A 132 -8.96 -14.91 24.82
N THR A 133 -8.87 -13.68 24.31
CA THR A 133 -9.54 -12.50 24.88
C THR A 133 -10.59 -11.91 23.94
N THR A 134 -11.38 -10.98 24.46
CA THR A 134 -12.22 -10.09 23.66
C THR A 134 -11.87 -8.67 24.06
N ILE A 135 -11.52 -7.85 23.08
CA ILE A 135 -11.10 -6.47 23.30
C ILE A 135 -12.10 -5.52 22.65
N GLU A 136 -12.22 -4.31 23.21
CA GLU A 136 -12.86 -3.19 22.53
C GLU A 136 -11.77 -2.30 21.92
N THR A 137 -11.97 -1.86 20.69
CA THR A 137 -11.05 -0.98 19.98
C THR A 137 -11.79 0.14 19.29
N THR A 138 -11.13 1.29 19.18
CA THR A 138 -11.64 2.49 18.52
C THR A 138 -11.08 2.51 17.10
N VAL A 139 -11.97 2.57 16.12
CA VAL A 139 -11.64 2.80 14.71
C VAL A 139 -11.90 4.28 14.41
N SER A 140 -10.89 4.97 13.90
CA SER A 140 -10.97 6.37 13.46
C SER A 140 -10.76 6.45 11.95
N GLY A 141 -11.51 7.32 11.27
CA GLY A 141 -11.54 7.37 9.81
C GLY A 141 -12.53 8.36 9.23
N THR A 142 -12.97 8.10 8.00
CA THR A 142 -14.03 8.84 7.31
C THR A 142 -15.12 7.89 6.83
N ASP A 143 -16.33 8.44 6.69
CA ASP A 143 -17.49 7.72 6.15
C ASP A 143 -17.87 6.46 6.92
N LEU A 144 -17.65 6.47 8.23
CA LEU A 144 -17.95 5.38 9.16
C LEU A 144 -19.37 5.46 9.73
N GLN A 145 -20.14 6.48 9.35
CA GLN A 145 -21.56 6.52 9.64
C GLN A 145 -22.24 5.24 9.14
N ASP A 146 -23.15 4.71 9.95
CA ASP A 146 -23.88 3.49 9.65
C ASP A 146 -23.02 2.22 9.52
N ALA A 147 -21.82 2.18 10.11
CA ALA A 147 -21.04 0.94 10.22
C ALA A 147 -21.89 -0.19 10.83
N ASP A 148 -21.94 -1.32 10.12
CA ASP A 148 -22.85 -2.43 10.41
C ASP A 148 -22.12 -3.74 10.74
N ALA A 149 -20.93 -3.93 10.17
CA ALA A 149 -20.09 -5.10 10.39
C ALA A 149 -18.60 -4.77 10.39
N VAL A 150 -17.83 -5.68 10.98
CA VAL A 150 -16.37 -5.65 10.97
C VAL A 150 -15.90 -6.96 10.38
N HIS A 151 -15.04 -6.86 9.37
CA HIS A 151 -14.37 -8.01 8.78
C HIS A 151 -12.93 -8.06 9.28
N VAL A 152 -12.51 -9.21 9.77
CA VAL A 152 -11.13 -9.45 10.18
C VAL A 152 -10.68 -10.75 9.53
N SER A 153 -9.56 -10.71 8.81
CA SER A 153 -9.03 -11.91 8.15
C SER A 153 -8.53 -12.95 9.16
N GLY A 154 -8.25 -14.18 8.70
CA GLY A 154 -7.66 -15.25 9.52
C GLY A 154 -8.65 -16.05 10.36
N ALA A 155 -8.27 -17.29 10.69
CA ALA A 155 -9.10 -18.17 11.50
C ALA A 155 -9.09 -17.77 12.99
N GLY A 156 -10.24 -17.97 13.66
CA GLY A 156 -10.35 -17.74 15.11
C GLY A 156 -10.50 -16.28 15.53
N VAL A 157 -10.69 -15.35 14.59
CA VAL A 157 -10.92 -13.93 14.88
C VAL A 157 -12.30 -13.50 14.37
N THR A 158 -13.04 -12.74 15.18
CA THR A 158 -14.33 -12.17 14.77
C THR A 158 -14.48 -10.75 15.28
N GLY A 159 -14.93 -9.84 14.43
CA GLY A 159 -15.25 -8.46 14.79
C GLY A 159 -16.75 -8.18 14.83
N SER A 160 -17.17 -7.18 15.62
CA SER A 160 -18.53 -6.67 15.64
C SER A 160 -18.56 -5.18 16.00
N VAL A 161 -19.53 -4.45 15.46
CA VAL A 161 -19.74 -3.04 15.83
C VAL A 161 -20.41 -2.97 17.22
N VAL A 162 -19.80 -2.21 18.14
CA VAL A 162 -20.37 -1.93 19.47
C VAL A 162 -21.21 -0.67 19.41
N ASN A 163 -20.65 0.41 18.89
CA ASN A 163 -21.33 1.70 18.73
C ASN A 163 -20.68 2.55 17.64
N VAL A 164 -21.48 3.24 16.83
CA VAL A 164 -21.02 4.33 15.97
C VAL A 164 -21.12 5.61 16.81
N GLU A 165 -19.98 6.23 17.13
CA GLU A 165 -19.97 7.44 17.96
C GLU A 165 -20.31 8.68 17.13
N ASP A 166 -19.70 8.78 15.96
CA ASP A 166 -19.89 9.84 14.97
C ASP A 166 -19.43 9.34 13.58
N PRO A 167 -19.59 10.15 12.50
CA PRO A 167 -19.17 9.76 11.14
C PRO A 167 -17.69 9.39 10.97
N ASN A 168 -16.84 9.74 11.94
CA ASN A 168 -15.40 9.53 11.90
C ASN A 168 -14.91 8.50 12.93
N THR A 169 -15.79 8.02 13.83
CA THR A 169 -15.38 7.20 14.97
C THR A 169 -16.36 6.07 15.25
N VAL A 170 -15.86 4.84 15.29
CA VAL A 170 -16.63 3.63 15.62
C VAL A 170 -15.93 2.83 16.69
N ARG A 171 -16.67 2.43 17.73
CA ARG A 171 -16.21 1.39 18.67
C ARG A 171 -16.62 0.03 18.16
N ILE A 172 -15.64 -0.88 18.14
CA ILE A 172 -15.83 -2.27 17.74
C ILE A 172 -15.34 -3.20 18.85
N SER A 173 -15.85 -4.43 18.84
CA SER A 173 -15.36 -5.52 19.67
C SER A 173 -14.73 -6.58 18.78
N VAL A 174 -13.52 -7.00 19.13
CA VAL A 174 -12.79 -8.06 18.44
C VAL A 174 -12.58 -9.22 19.41
N ALA A 175 -13.17 -10.37 19.09
CA ALA A 175 -12.99 -11.61 19.84
C ALA A 175 -11.90 -12.47 19.18
N LEU A 176 -10.95 -12.90 20.00
CA LEU A 176 -9.79 -13.69 19.62
C LEU A 176 -9.89 -15.05 20.29
N ALA A 177 -10.13 -16.11 19.52
CA ALA A 177 -10.21 -17.45 20.06
C ALA A 177 -8.87 -17.88 20.69
N PRO A 178 -8.86 -18.79 21.67
CA PRO A 178 -7.62 -19.29 22.27
C PRO A 178 -6.67 -19.97 21.28
N ASP A 179 -7.21 -20.49 20.17
CA ASP A 179 -6.51 -21.13 19.06
C ASP A 179 -6.43 -20.25 17.81
N ALA A 180 -6.77 -18.95 17.92
CA ALA A 180 -6.50 -18.00 16.85
C ALA A 180 -5.02 -18.06 16.50
N GLU A 181 -4.73 -18.15 15.20
CA GLU A 181 -3.37 -18.06 14.68
C GLU A 181 -2.72 -16.76 15.19
N LEU A 182 -1.39 -16.72 15.29
CA LEU A 182 -0.67 -15.50 15.67
C LEU A 182 -0.41 -14.59 14.45
N GLY A 183 -0.03 -13.34 14.68
CA GLY A 183 0.44 -12.41 13.66
C GLY A 183 -0.61 -11.46 13.09
N GLU A 184 -0.27 -10.85 11.95
CA GLU A 184 -1.03 -9.79 11.27
C GLU A 184 -2.34 -10.28 10.64
N ARG A 185 -3.40 -9.48 10.77
CA ARG A 185 -4.73 -9.60 10.16
C ARG A 185 -5.10 -8.32 9.44
N ASP A 186 -5.91 -8.45 8.41
CA ASP A 186 -6.57 -7.29 7.79
C ASP A 186 -7.87 -7.03 8.54
N LEU A 187 -7.98 -5.87 9.17
CA LEU A 187 -9.21 -5.39 9.79
C LEU A 187 -9.87 -4.35 8.87
N ARG A 188 -11.17 -4.49 8.64
CA ARG A 188 -11.97 -3.58 7.82
C ARG A 188 -13.34 -3.34 8.43
N VAL A 189 -13.91 -2.18 8.14
CA VAL A 189 -15.28 -1.82 8.54
C VAL A 189 -16.16 -1.80 7.30
N LEU A 190 -17.34 -2.41 7.41
CA LEU A 190 -18.38 -2.38 6.39
C LEU A 190 -19.42 -1.31 6.76
N THR A 191 -19.83 -0.53 5.75
CA THR A 191 -20.96 0.40 5.82
C THR A 191 -21.84 0.20 4.59
N PRO A 192 -23.02 0.83 4.50
CA PRO A 192 -23.81 0.85 3.27
C PRO A 192 -23.07 1.41 2.05
N GLY A 193 -21.96 2.14 2.26
CA GLY A 193 -21.07 2.63 1.21
C GLY A 193 -20.03 1.62 0.72
N GLY A 194 -19.89 0.47 1.36
CA GLY A 194 -18.92 -0.57 0.99
C GLY A 194 -17.95 -0.87 2.13
N LEU A 195 -16.78 -1.37 1.77
CA LEU A 195 -15.78 -1.85 2.73
C LEU A 195 -14.61 -0.87 2.80
N SER A 196 -14.06 -0.67 3.99
CA SER A 196 -12.92 0.23 4.16
C SER A 196 -11.65 -0.30 3.51
N ASN A 197 -10.64 0.57 3.39
CA ASN A 197 -9.26 0.12 3.27
C ASN A 197 -8.90 -0.76 4.49
N ARG A 198 -7.79 -1.49 4.41
CA ARG A 198 -7.38 -2.35 5.51
C ARG A 198 -6.63 -1.57 6.59
N PHE A 199 -6.78 -2.02 7.82
CA PHE A 199 -5.85 -1.71 8.90
C PHE A 199 -5.16 -3.00 9.36
N ARG A 200 -3.87 -2.92 9.72
CA ARG A 200 -3.11 -4.07 10.22
C ARG A 200 -3.41 -4.32 11.69
N PHE A 201 -4.11 -5.41 11.99
CA PHE A 201 -4.46 -5.81 13.34
C PHE A 201 -3.65 -7.04 13.78
N PHE A 202 -3.12 -7.07 14.99
CA PHE A 202 -2.21 -8.15 15.43
C PHE A 202 -2.84 -9.07 16.47
N VAL A 203 -2.72 -10.39 16.25
CA VAL A 203 -3.05 -11.41 17.27
C VAL A 203 -1.76 -11.86 17.95
N GLY A 204 -1.62 -11.54 19.23
CA GLY A 204 -0.48 -11.90 20.06
C GLY A 204 -0.82 -12.99 21.09
N GLU A 205 0.19 -13.40 21.86
CA GLU A 205 -0.01 -14.33 22.99
C GLU A 205 0.45 -13.80 24.35
N LEU A 206 1.22 -12.71 24.36
CA LEU A 206 1.64 -12.04 25.58
C LEU A 206 0.44 -11.41 26.31
N PRO A 207 0.47 -11.31 27.64
CA PRO A 207 -0.43 -10.42 28.36
C PRO A 207 -0.32 -9.01 27.80
N GLU A 208 -1.46 -8.41 27.43
CA GLU A 208 -1.51 -7.07 26.86
C GLU A 208 -2.09 -6.04 27.84
N VAL A 209 -1.57 -4.82 27.78
CA VAL A 209 -2.10 -3.65 28.49
C VAL A 209 -2.16 -2.47 27.53
N ASN A 210 -3.17 -1.62 27.64
CA ASN A 210 -3.18 -0.34 26.93
C ASN A 210 -2.45 0.69 27.78
N GLU A 211 -1.78 1.63 27.14
CA GLU A 211 -1.25 2.80 27.83
C GLU A 211 -2.37 3.56 28.56
N ALA A 212 -1.98 4.29 29.61
CA ALA A 212 -2.88 5.09 30.42
C ALA A 212 -2.19 6.40 30.80
N GLU A 213 -2.70 7.47 30.21
CA GLU A 213 -2.23 8.84 30.45
C GLU A 213 -2.74 9.41 31.80
N PRO A 214 -1.99 10.29 32.49
CA PRO A 214 -0.67 10.80 32.09
C PRO A 214 0.46 9.79 32.38
N ASN A 215 1.37 9.62 31.43
CA ASN A 215 2.61 8.86 31.58
C ASN A 215 3.83 9.58 30.94
N SER A 216 3.68 10.84 30.52
CA SER A 216 4.67 11.58 29.72
C SER A 216 5.96 11.98 30.45
N GLU A 217 6.05 11.72 31.76
CA GLU A 217 7.19 12.02 32.62
C GLU A 217 7.66 10.77 33.39
N PRO A 218 8.97 10.58 33.65
CA PRO A 218 9.48 9.41 34.38
C PRO A 218 8.83 9.20 35.76
N SER A 219 8.43 10.30 36.43
CA SER A 219 7.73 10.23 37.72
C SER A 219 6.32 9.67 37.61
N GLU A 220 5.68 9.83 36.46
CA GLU A 220 4.31 9.43 36.14
C GLU A 220 4.26 8.08 35.39
N ALA A 221 5.43 7.49 35.11
CA ALA A 221 5.57 6.23 34.40
C ALA A 221 4.55 5.16 34.84
N GLN A 222 3.78 4.65 33.89
CA GLN A 222 2.72 3.68 34.12
C GLN A 222 3.32 2.37 34.66
N PRO A 223 2.87 1.89 35.83
CA PRO A 223 3.36 0.63 36.39
C PRO A 223 2.84 -0.55 35.57
N LEU A 224 3.75 -1.42 35.15
CA LEU A 224 3.43 -2.66 34.44
C LEU A 224 3.27 -3.84 35.40
N GLY A 225 2.60 -4.88 34.90
CA GLY A 225 2.52 -6.19 35.56
C GLY A 225 3.84 -6.96 35.49
N SER A 226 3.74 -8.29 35.63
CA SER A 226 4.89 -9.19 35.46
C SER A 226 5.30 -9.29 33.99
N LEU A 227 6.60 -9.32 33.74
CA LEU A 227 7.15 -9.65 32.42
C LEU A 227 7.01 -11.15 32.12
N PRO A 228 6.89 -11.55 30.84
CA PRO A 228 6.78 -10.70 29.66
C PRO A 228 5.40 -10.05 29.50
N ILE A 229 5.36 -8.86 28.90
CA ILE A 229 4.14 -8.08 28.66
C ILE A 229 4.23 -7.32 27.33
N LEU A 230 3.09 -7.05 26.70
CA LEU A 230 2.98 -6.16 25.54
C LEU A 230 2.11 -4.96 25.89
N ILE A 231 2.54 -3.78 25.45
CA ILE A 231 1.85 -2.51 25.68
C ILE A 231 1.35 -2.01 24.33
N ASN A 232 0.06 -1.67 24.24
CA ASN A 232 -0.50 -0.92 23.12
C ASN A 232 -0.43 0.57 23.47
N GLY A 233 0.24 1.38 22.66
CA GLY A 233 0.35 2.82 22.91
C GLY A 233 0.23 3.71 21.67
N GLN A 234 0.13 5.02 21.90
CA GLN A 234 -0.04 6.10 20.93
C GLN A 234 0.81 7.29 21.35
N VAL A 235 1.76 7.71 20.52
CA VAL A 235 2.55 8.92 20.80
C VAL A 235 1.73 10.17 20.44
N LEU A 236 1.12 10.80 21.44
CA LEU A 236 0.31 12.01 21.27
C LEU A 236 1.16 13.29 21.13
N PRO A 237 0.60 14.44 20.69
CA PRO A 237 1.37 15.68 20.58
C PRO A 237 2.04 16.10 21.90
N ALA A 238 3.37 16.28 21.86
CA ALA A 238 4.23 16.59 23.00
C ALA A 238 4.34 15.48 24.05
N ASP A 239 4.04 14.24 23.66
CA ASP A 239 4.04 13.07 24.52
C ASP A 239 5.34 12.26 24.46
N ARG A 240 5.60 11.52 25.54
CA ARG A 240 6.72 10.60 25.74
C ARG A 240 6.27 9.52 26.72
N ASP A 241 5.80 8.38 26.25
CA ASP A 241 5.30 7.35 27.14
C ASP A 241 6.39 6.74 28.00
N PHE A 242 6.24 6.78 29.33
CA PHE A 242 7.08 6.05 30.26
C PHE A 242 6.33 4.89 30.92
N PHE A 243 6.99 3.73 30.97
CA PHE A 243 6.49 2.55 31.65
C PHE A 243 7.50 2.04 32.68
N ARG A 244 7.01 1.58 33.83
CA ARG A 244 7.84 1.10 34.94
C ARG A 244 7.62 -0.38 35.18
N PHE A 245 8.71 -1.14 35.24
CA PHE A 245 8.67 -2.59 35.50
C PHE A 245 9.78 -3.02 36.47
N THR A 246 9.72 -4.28 36.90
CA THR A 246 10.76 -4.90 37.73
C THR A 246 11.50 -5.95 36.91
N ALA A 247 12.82 -6.00 37.04
CA ALA A 247 13.66 -7.02 36.43
C ALA A 247 14.69 -7.55 37.44
N GLU A 248 15.19 -8.76 37.18
CA GLU A 248 16.12 -9.49 38.04
C GLU A 248 17.51 -9.56 37.41
N ALA A 249 18.55 -9.50 38.23
CA ALA A 249 19.94 -9.59 37.78
C ALA A 249 20.19 -10.88 36.99
N GLY A 250 20.85 -10.74 35.84
CA GLY A 250 21.13 -11.83 34.93
C GLY A 250 20.04 -12.12 33.90
N GLN A 251 18.87 -11.46 33.96
CA GLN A 251 17.92 -11.49 32.86
C GLN A 251 18.45 -10.72 31.66
N THR A 252 18.30 -11.28 30.45
CA THR A 252 18.50 -10.55 29.20
C THR A 252 17.13 -10.09 28.70
N LEU A 253 16.84 -8.81 28.86
CA LEU A 253 15.61 -8.20 28.38
C LEU A 253 15.69 -7.95 26.88
N VAL A 254 14.57 -8.16 26.21
CA VAL A 254 14.27 -7.70 24.85
C VAL A 254 13.12 -6.71 24.98
N CYS A 255 13.31 -5.50 24.45
CA CYS A 255 12.26 -4.50 24.24
C CYS A 255 12.13 -4.26 22.74
N GLU A 256 11.02 -4.63 22.12
CA GLU A 256 10.75 -4.46 20.69
C GLU A 256 9.54 -3.56 20.49
N VAL A 257 9.65 -2.58 19.60
CA VAL A 257 8.53 -1.72 19.18
C VAL A 257 8.09 -2.08 17.77
N ASP A 258 6.82 -2.42 17.62
CA ASP A 258 6.13 -2.45 16.33
C ASP A 258 5.44 -1.09 16.11
N ALA A 259 6.03 -0.21 15.31
CA ALA A 259 5.41 1.06 14.91
C ALA A 259 5.16 1.08 13.40
N ARG A 260 6.24 1.05 12.61
CA ARG A 260 6.19 0.94 11.15
C ARG A 260 5.58 -0.39 10.71
N ARG A 261 5.74 -1.46 11.48
CA ARG A 261 5.03 -2.74 11.22
C ARG A 261 3.51 -2.58 11.32
N VAL A 262 3.03 -1.76 12.25
CA VAL A 262 1.59 -1.48 12.47
C VAL A 262 1.05 -0.54 11.39
N LEU A 263 1.70 0.60 11.18
CA LEU A 263 1.30 1.60 10.19
C LEU A 263 2.51 1.99 9.33
N PRO A 264 2.79 1.26 8.24
CA PRO A 264 4.03 1.40 7.49
C PRO A 264 4.17 2.73 6.76
N TYR A 265 3.04 3.28 6.30
CA TYR A 265 2.98 4.51 5.54
C TYR A 265 1.83 5.39 6.02
N ILE A 266 2.14 6.67 6.20
CA ILE A 266 1.24 7.74 6.59
C ILE A 266 1.42 8.86 5.55
N ALA A 267 0.31 9.24 4.92
CA ALA A 267 0.31 10.07 3.72
C ALA A 267 0.78 11.51 3.97
N ASP A 268 0.53 12.07 5.15
CA ASP A 268 0.62 13.51 5.41
C ASP A 268 1.65 13.86 6.50
N VAL A 269 2.70 13.05 6.60
CA VAL A 269 3.78 13.25 7.57
C VAL A 269 5.14 12.90 6.97
N SER A 270 6.20 13.52 7.50
CA SER A 270 7.59 13.27 7.09
C SER A 270 8.49 13.00 8.31
N PRO A 271 9.24 11.88 8.34
CA PRO A 271 9.09 10.72 7.44
C PRO A 271 7.67 10.14 7.55
N GLY A 272 7.21 9.44 6.50
CA GLY A 272 5.83 8.97 6.35
C GLY A 272 5.43 7.82 7.26
N TRP A 273 5.84 7.83 8.52
CA TRP A 273 5.55 6.85 9.58
C TRP A 273 5.92 7.42 10.96
N LEU A 274 5.56 6.74 12.05
CA LEU A 274 6.12 6.97 13.38
C LEU A 274 7.55 6.43 13.41
N GLU A 275 8.54 7.30 13.61
CA GLU A 275 9.94 6.88 13.79
C GLU A 275 10.19 6.74 15.29
N ALA A 276 9.96 5.54 15.82
CA ALA A 276 9.99 5.29 17.26
C ALA A 276 11.42 5.24 17.81
N CYS A 277 11.60 5.76 19.02
CA CYS A 277 12.81 5.56 19.80
C CYS A 277 12.48 4.86 21.11
N LEU A 278 13.36 3.94 21.52
CA LEU A 278 13.33 3.31 22.82
C LEU A 278 14.47 3.81 23.69
N THR A 279 14.18 4.06 24.96
CA THR A 279 15.21 4.40 25.94
C THR A 279 14.95 3.65 27.24
N LEU A 280 15.95 2.91 27.74
CA LEU A 280 15.90 2.22 29.02
C LEU A 280 16.57 3.09 30.09
N TYR A 281 15.95 3.19 31.27
CA TYR A 281 16.45 3.92 32.41
C TYR A 281 16.52 3.06 33.67
N ASP A 282 17.43 3.39 34.57
CA ASP A 282 17.46 2.82 35.91
C ASP A 282 16.43 3.47 36.85
N ALA A 283 16.32 2.98 38.08
CA ALA A 283 15.41 3.51 39.10
C ALA A 283 15.68 4.99 39.50
N SER A 284 16.87 5.52 39.21
CA SER A 284 17.24 6.92 39.47
C SER A 284 16.89 7.86 38.32
N GLY A 285 16.51 7.31 37.16
CA GLY A 285 16.26 8.04 35.92
C GLY A 285 17.51 8.23 35.06
N GLU A 286 18.61 7.53 35.36
CA GLU A 286 19.79 7.51 34.51
C GLU A 286 19.52 6.65 33.27
N GLU A 287 19.85 7.16 32.09
CA GLU A 287 19.75 6.44 30.83
C GLU A 287 20.78 5.31 30.78
N LEU A 288 20.32 4.10 30.51
CA LEU A 288 21.11 2.88 30.43
C LEU A 288 21.39 2.46 28.98
N ALA A 289 20.42 2.68 28.08
CA ALA A 289 20.51 2.34 26.67
C ALA A 289 19.48 3.13 25.85
N TYR A 290 19.82 3.43 24.60
CA TYR A 290 18.99 4.11 23.61
C TYR A 290 19.13 3.39 22.27
N VAL A 291 18.01 3.19 21.56
CA VAL A 291 17.96 2.73 20.17
C VAL A 291 16.78 3.39 19.45
N ASP A 292 16.94 3.68 18.17
CA ASP A 292 15.90 4.21 17.27
C ASP A 292 15.73 3.39 15.99
N ASP A 293 16.49 2.30 15.86
CA ASP A 293 16.37 1.34 14.77
C ASP A 293 16.77 -0.07 15.25
N PHE A 294 16.58 -1.05 14.37
CA PHE A 294 17.26 -2.32 14.43
C PHE A 294 17.86 -2.64 13.06
N ARG A 295 19.17 -2.36 12.92
CA ARG A 295 19.94 -2.45 11.67
C ARG A 295 19.45 -1.46 10.61
N PHE A 296 18.48 -1.88 9.80
CA PHE A 296 17.91 -1.11 8.71
C PHE A 296 16.39 -0.98 8.83
N HIS A 297 15.81 -1.62 9.85
CA HIS A 297 14.41 -1.47 10.22
C HIS A 297 14.25 -0.28 11.14
N SER A 298 13.31 0.62 10.83
CA SER A 298 12.93 1.78 11.66
C SER A 298 12.29 1.40 13.01
N ASP A 299 11.87 0.13 13.15
CA ASP A 299 11.26 -0.37 14.37
C ASP A 299 12.37 -0.80 15.35
N PRO A 300 12.55 -0.12 16.50
CA PRO A 300 13.69 -0.35 17.37
C PRO A 300 13.59 -1.63 18.19
N VAL A 301 14.73 -2.29 18.38
CA VAL A 301 14.87 -3.45 19.28
C VAL A 301 16.05 -3.23 20.22
N LEU A 302 15.77 -3.21 21.52
CA LEU A 302 16.75 -3.02 22.58
C LEU A 302 16.97 -4.33 23.32
N VAL A 303 18.23 -4.79 23.38
CA VAL A 303 18.66 -5.95 24.17
C VAL A 303 19.49 -5.49 25.35
N TYR A 304 19.13 -5.88 26.57
CA TYR A 304 19.82 -5.42 27.78
C TYR A 304 20.01 -6.52 28.82
N ASN A 305 21.26 -6.71 29.27
CA ASN A 305 21.60 -7.62 30.37
C ASN A 305 21.44 -6.88 31.71
N VAL A 306 20.46 -7.30 32.51
CA VAL A 306 20.11 -6.66 33.78
C VAL A 306 21.23 -6.92 34.81
N PRO A 307 21.92 -5.87 35.31
CA PRO A 307 23.04 -6.04 36.22
C PRO A 307 22.62 -6.25 37.69
N THR A 308 21.44 -5.75 38.07
CA THR A 308 20.96 -5.71 39.45
C THR A 308 19.45 -5.89 39.52
N ASP A 309 18.96 -6.61 40.52
CA ASP A 309 17.53 -6.65 40.82
C ASP A 309 17.01 -5.23 41.09
N GLY A 310 15.88 -4.85 40.48
CA GLY A 310 15.34 -3.54 40.75
C GLY A 310 14.24 -3.09 39.80
N GLN A 311 13.85 -1.84 39.99
CA GLN A 311 12.95 -1.15 39.08
C GLN A 311 13.71 -0.50 37.94
N TYR A 312 13.09 -0.55 36.77
CA TYR A 312 13.56 0.06 35.53
C TYR A 312 12.41 0.82 34.90
N LEU A 313 12.75 1.77 34.03
CA LEU A 313 11.79 2.46 33.19
C LEU A 313 12.16 2.26 31.74
N VAL A 314 11.17 2.14 30.87
CA VAL A 314 11.34 2.28 29.43
C VAL A 314 10.54 3.48 28.95
N GLY A 315 11.13 4.28 28.07
CA GLY A 315 10.50 5.41 27.40
C GLY A 315 10.33 5.12 25.91
N VAL A 316 9.16 5.47 25.36
CA VAL A 316 8.87 5.49 23.91
C VAL A 316 8.59 6.93 23.49
N ARG A 317 9.05 7.32 22.30
CA ARG A 317 8.71 8.60 21.68
C ARG A 317 8.97 8.56 20.17
N ASP A 318 8.48 9.57 19.45
CA ASP A 318 8.94 9.87 18.11
C ASP A 318 10.34 10.54 18.11
N VAL A 319 11.19 10.20 17.13
CA VAL A 319 12.59 10.65 17.05
C VAL A 319 12.72 12.19 17.00
N ILE A 320 11.79 12.86 16.32
CA ILE A 320 11.74 14.32 16.18
C ILE A 320 10.61 14.95 17.00
N TYR A 321 10.09 14.24 18.01
CA TYR A 321 9.09 14.74 18.96
C TYR A 321 7.78 15.19 18.30
N ARG A 322 7.40 14.54 17.19
CA ARG A 322 6.04 14.61 16.66
C ARG A 322 5.10 13.82 17.58
N GLY A 323 3.80 14.00 17.38
CA GLY A 323 2.79 13.15 17.98
C GLY A 323 1.44 13.36 17.31
N ARG A 324 0.69 12.28 17.15
CA ARG A 324 -0.58 12.19 16.42
C ARG A 324 -1.37 11.00 16.96
N GLU A 325 -2.69 11.01 16.78
CA GLU A 325 -3.52 9.89 17.22
C GLU A 325 -3.23 8.59 16.43
N ASP A 326 -2.71 8.68 15.20
CA ASP A 326 -2.31 7.52 14.40
C ASP A 326 -0.84 7.10 14.60
N PHE A 327 -0.12 7.71 15.56
CA PHE A 327 1.23 7.30 15.94
C PHE A 327 1.17 6.12 16.92
N ILE A 328 0.63 5.01 16.43
CA ILE A 328 0.41 3.80 17.22
C ILE A 328 1.66 2.94 17.25
N TYR A 329 1.94 2.37 18.41
CA TYR A 329 2.96 1.35 18.57
C TYR A 329 2.49 0.18 19.44
N ARG A 330 3.15 -0.96 19.29
CA ARG A 330 3.04 -2.09 20.22
C ARG A 330 4.43 -2.40 20.77
N LEU A 331 4.63 -2.25 22.08
CA LEU A 331 5.91 -2.47 22.77
C LEU A 331 5.88 -3.79 23.54
N SER A 332 6.69 -4.77 23.13
CA SER A 332 6.90 -6.02 23.85
C SER A 332 8.12 -5.91 24.77
N ILE A 333 8.00 -6.34 26.04
CA ILE A 333 9.09 -6.30 27.03
C ILE A 333 9.17 -7.65 27.76
N GLY A 334 10.36 -8.23 27.83
CA GLY A 334 10.63 -9.37 28.71
C GLY A 334 11.89 -10.15 28.32
N ALA A 335 12.14 -11.27 29.01
CA ALA A 335 13.12 -12.27 28.57
C ALA A 335 12.54 -13.11 27.43
N LEU A 336 12.32 -12.46 26.28
CA LEU A 336 11.71 -13.05 25.09
C LEU A 336 12.78 -13.70 24.20
N PRO A 337 12.53 -14.87 23.59
CA PRO A 337 13.40 -15.39 22.54
C PRO A 337 13.35 -14.44 21.33
N TYR A 338 14.52 -13.99 20.87
CA TYR A 338 14.61 -13.10 19.73
C TYR A 338 15.75 -13.53 18.81
N ILE A 339 15.40 -13.91 17.57
CA ILE A 339 16.32 -14.33 16.52
C ILE A 339 16.81 -13.05 15.82
N THR A 340 18.11 -12.79 15.88
CA THR A 340 18.72 -11.64 15.19
C THR A 340 19.11 -11.98 13.76
N HIS A 341 19.51 -13.21 13.47
CA HIS A 341 19.80 -13.67 12.12
C HIS A 341 19.81 -15.21 12.06
N ILE A 342 19.74 -15.72 10.83
CA ILE A 342 19.79 -17.15 10.52
C ILE A 342 20.79 -17.45 9.42
N PHE A 343 21.23 -18.71 9.35
CA PHE A 343 21.98 -19.21 8.21
C PHE A 343 21.73 -20.71 7.99
N PRO A 344 21.64 -21.18 6.74
CA PRO A 344 21.52 -20.40 5.52
C PRO A 344 20.24 -19.56 5.49
N LEU A 345 20.15 -18.58 4.59
CA LEU A 345 18.94 -17.75 4.40
C LEU A 345 17.80 -18.49 3.68
N GLY A 346 17.92 -19.79 3.49
CA GLY A 346 16.90 -20.63 2.87
C GLY A 346 17.40 -22.04 2.52
N CYS A 347 16.60 -22.81 1.78
CA CYS A 347 17.06 -24.08 1.20
C CYS A 347 16.38 -24.43 -0.13
N GLN A 348 16.79 -25.57 -0.70
CA GLN A 348 16.15 -26.15 -1.87
C GLN A 348 14.78 -26.72 -1.51
N ARG A 349 13.82 -26.58 -2.42
CA ARG A 349 12.54 -27.30 -2.39
C ARG A 349 12.75 -28.81 -2.42
N ASP A 350 11.83 -29.56 -1.81
CA ASP A 350 11.90 -31.02 -1.67
C ASP A 350 13.14 -31.51 -0.92
N SER A 351 13.62 -30.70 0.04
CA SER A 351 14.76 -31.05 0.89
C SER A 351 14.46 -30.85 2.37
N ASP A 352 15.35 -31.34 3.23
CA ASP A 352 15.33 -31.05 4.66
C ASP A 352 16.24 -29.85 4.93
N ALA A 353 15.67 -28.79 5.49
CA ALA A 353 16.40 -27.61 5.92
C ALA A 353 17.02 -27.85 7.30
N GLN A 354 18.28 -27.44 7.46
CA GLN A 354 18.91 -27.26 8.76
C GLN A 354 19.36 -25.80 8.85
N VAL A 355 18.85 -25.09 9.85
CA VAL A 355 19.02 -23.64 9.99
C VAL A 355 19.66 -23.34 11.34
N GLU A 356 20.81 -22.68 11.30
CA GLU A 356 21.48 -22.06 12.45
C GLU A 356 20.71 -20.82 12.87
N LEU A 357 20.50 -20.68 14.18
CA LEU A 357 19.78 -19.55 14.78
C LEU A 357 20.72 -18.80 15.70
N HIS A 358 20.82 -17.50 15.48
CA HIS A 358 21.58 -16.59 16.33
C HIS A 358 20.63 -15.56 16.94
N GLY A 359 20.84 -15.23 18.21
CA GLY A 359 19.91 -14.37 18.92
C GLY A 359 20.10 -14.39 20.42
N VAL A 360 19.07 -13.94 21.14
CA VAL A 360 19.04 -13.89 22.60
C VAL A 360 17.87 -14.68 23.15
N ASN A 361 18.05 -15.24 24.35
CA ASN A 361 17.07 -16.10 25.02
C ASN A 361 16.56 -17.28 24.18
N LEU A 362 17.33 -17.72 23.17
CA LEU A 362 16.91 -18.81 22.30
C LEU A 362 16.95 -20.15 23.06
N PRO A 363 15.88 -20.97 23.02
CA PRO A 363 15.88 -22.30 23.61
C PRO A 363 16.76 -23.31 22.85
N THR A 364 17.13 -23.00 21.61
CA THR A 364 17.97 -23.82 20.73
C THR A 364 18.78 -22.92 19.80
N GLU A 365 19.94 -23.40 19.35
CA GLU A 365 20.84 -22.72 18.41
C GLU A 365 20.59 -23.15 16.96
N SER A 366 19.69 -24.11 16.73
CA SER A 366 19.31 -24.54 15.38
C SER A 366 17.93 -25.19 15.34
N VAL A 367 17.34 -25.18 14.15
CA VAL A 367 16.10 -25.89 13.82
C VAL A 367 16.27 -26.74 12.55
N SER A 368 15.44 -27.76 12.43
CA SER A 368 15.36 -28.56 11.21
C SER A 368 13.91 -28.84 10.84
N PHE A 369 13.59 -28.71 9.57
CA PHE A 369 12.25 -28.93 9.06
C PHE A 369 12.29 -29.38 7.60
N ASN A 370 11.27 -30.11 7.18
CA ASN A 370 11.11 -30.48 5.78
C ASN A 370 10.54 -29.31 4.96
N VAL A 371 10.97 -29.19 3.71
CA VAL A 371 10.45 -28.23 2.73
C VAL A 371 9.79 -28.98 1.57
N PRO A 372 8.46 -29.20 1.62
CA PRO A 372 7.73 -29.92 0.58
C PRO A 372 7.74 -29.25 -0.80
N ALA A 373 7.47 -30.03 -1.85
CA ALA A 373 7.31 -29.61 -3.25
C ALA A 373 6.37 -28.43 -3.45
N ASP A 374 5.31 -28.33 -2.65
CA ASP A 374 4.27 -27.31 -2.74
C ASP A 374 4.52 -26.09 -1.83
N SER A 375 5.70 -26.00 -1.21
CA SER A 375 6.06 -24.86 -0.35
C SER A 375 6.00 -23.53 -1.11
N PRO A 376 5.54 -22.42 -0.49
CA PRO A 376 5.71 -21.11 -1.10
C PRO A 376 7.21 -20.79 -1.28
N PRO A 377 7.58 -19.89 -2.22
CA PRO A 377 8.97 -19.48 -2.44
C PRO A 377 9.58 -18.74 -1.24
N LEU A 378 8.75 -18.28 -0.31
CA LEU A 378 9.15 -17.66 0.95
C LEU A 378 8.43 -18.34 2.10
N ARG A 379 9.18 -18.75 3.13
CA ARG A 379 8.68 -19.26 4.40
C ARG A 379 9.17 -18.37 5.54
N GLN A 380 8.61 -18.57 6.73
CA GLN A 380 9.04 -17.92 7.96
C GLN A 380 9.74 -18.95 8.86
N VAL A 381 10.82 -18.54 9.50
CA VAL A 381 11.52 -19.30 10.54
C VAL A 381 11.29 -18.61 11.88
N GLU A 382 10.63 -19.32 12.79
CA GLU A 382 10.32 -18.89 14.15
C GLU A 382 10.50 -20.06 15.13
N LEU A 383 10.68 -19.74 16.41
CA LEU A 383 10.73 -20.72 17.49
C LEU A 383 9.44 -20.69 18.30
N SER A 384 8.69 -21.80 18.26
CA SER A 384 7.51 -22.02 19.09
C SER A 384 7.76 -23.17 20.09
N GLY A 385 7.14 -23.13 21.27
CA GLY A 385 7.31 -24.18 22.29
C GLY A 385 6.67 -23.86 23.64
N ASP A 386 7.27 -24.36 24.73
CA ASP A 386 6.88 -24.04 26.11
C ASP A 386 7.36 -22.62 26.47
N GLY A 387 6.63 -21.59 26.04
CA GLY A 387 6.95 -20.18 26.28
C GLY A 387 6.46 -19.26 25.17
N PRO A 388 6.80 -17.95 25.22
CA PRO A 388 6.54 -17.04 24.11
C PRO A 388 7.28 -17.47 22.84
N THR A 389 6.62 -17.30 21.71
CA THR A 389 7.16 -17.48 20.36
C THR A 389 8.17 -16.39 20.07
N SER A 390 9.23 -16.70 19.32
CA SER A 390 10.18 -15.68 18.86
C SER A 390 9.58 -14.79 17.77
N ASN A 391 10.28 -13.72 17.40
CA ASN A 391 10.09 -13.11 16.09
C ASN A 391 10.34 -14.14 14.96
N ALA A 392 9.80 -13.85 13.79
CA ALA A 392 9.94 -14.65 12.59
C ALA A 392 10.90 -13.97 11.60
N LEU A 393 11.78 -14.75 10.97
CA LEU A 393 12.64 -14.27 9.89
C LEU A 393 12.31 -14.95 8.54
N PRO A 394 12.34 -14.20 7.42
CA PRO A 394 12.12 -14.74 6.08
C PRO A 394 13.16 -15.79 5.70
N PHE A 395 12.72 -16.85 5.03
CA PHE A 395 13.52 -17.99 4.60
C PHE A 395 13.14 -18.41 3.18
N ALA A 396 14.06 -18.24 2.23
CA ALA A 396 13.79 -18.47 0.83
C ALA A 396 13.75 -19.98 0.46
N VAL A 397 12.89 -20.34 -0.48
CA VAL A 397 12.77 -21.70 -1.01
C VAL A 397 12.98 -21.67 -2.53
N GLY A 398 14.11 -22.22 -2.97
CA GLY A 398 14.52 -22.24 -4.38
C GLY A 398 14.43 -23.63 -5.02
N ASP A 399 14.43 -23.69 -6.36
CA ASP A 399 14.39 -24.96 -7.09
C ASP A 399 15.78 -25.46 -7.55
N ALA A 400 16.77 -24.55 -7.63
CA ALA A 400 18.11 -24.87 -8.10
C ALA A 400 18.88 -25.72 -7.07
N GLY A 401 19.91 -26.44 -7.53
CA GLY A 401 20.83 -27.10 -6.61
C GLY A 401 21.56 -26.06 -5.78
N GLU A 402 21.79 -26.37 -4.50
CA GLU A 402 22.42 -25.42 -3.57
C GLU A 402 23.81 -25.85 -3.14
N THR A 403 24.68 -24.87 -2.96
CA THR A 403 25.99 -25.03 -2.34
C THR A 403 26.18 -23.97 -1.26
N GLN A 404 27.14 -24.22 -0.38
CA GLN A 404 27.68 -23.22 0.53
C GLN A 404 29.06 -22.77 0.01
N GLU A 405 29.45 -21.55 0.37
CA GLU A 405 30.82 -21.07 0.17
C GLU A 405 31.84 -21.92 0.95
N ALA A 406 33.11 -21.78 0.60
CA ALA A 406 34.22 -22.45 1.26
C ALA A 406 35.45 -21.54 1.33
N GLU A 407 35.68 -21.01 2.53
CA GLU A 407 36.79 -20.10 2.80
C GLU A 407 38.17 -20.76 2.86
N PRO A 408 39.26 -20.04 2.52
CA PRO A 408 39.25 -18.64 2.04
C PRO A 408 38.83 -18.56 0.56
N ASN A 409 38.02 -17.57 0.20
CA ASN A 409 37.66 -17.23 -1.18
C ASN A 409 37.76 -15.73 -1.51
N ASP A 410 38.50 -14.97 -0.71
CA ASP A 410 38.73 -13.51 -0.82
C ASP A 410 39.33 -13.04 -2.16
N ALA A 411 39.99 -13.97 -2.88
CA ALA A 411 40.79 -13.68 -4.06
C ALA A 411 40.42 -14.56 -5.24
N VAL A 412 40.61 -14.03 -6.45
CA VAL A 412 40.32 -14.72 -7.72
C VAL A 412 40.97 -16.10 -7.82
N ASP A 413 42.19 -16.28 -7.31
CA ASP A 413 42.91 -17.55 -7.35
C ASP A 413 42.49 -18.56 -6.26
N GLN A 414 41.60 -18.14 -5.35
CA GLN A 414 41.00 -18.92 -4.26
C GLN A 414 39.50 -19.15 -4.48
N ALA A 415 38.94 -18.53 -5.51
CA ALA A 415 37.52 -18.51 -5.78
C ALA A 415 36.88 -19.91 -5.83
N ASN A 416 35.70 -20.05 -5.23
CA ASN A 416 34.96 -21.32 -5.21
C ASN A 416 34.36 -21.62 -6.59
N ARG A 417 34.64 -22.81 -7.12
CA ARG A 417 34.03 -23.22 -8.40
C ARG A 417 32.62 -23.76 -8.18
N VAL A 418 31.67 -23.30 -8.98
CA VAL A 418 30.25 -23.70 -8.94
C VAL A 418 29.74 -24.12 -10.33
N GLU A 419 28.66 -24.91 -10.36
CA GLU A 419 28.03 -25.42 -11.60
C GLU A 419 26.66 -24.78 -11.82
N VAL A 420 26.47 -24.03 -12.92
CA VAL A 420 25.21 -23.34 -13.23
C VAL A 420 24.17 -24.32 -13.81
N PRO A 421 22.88 -24.27 -13.40
CA PRO A 421 22.28 -23.33 -12.44
C PRO A 421 22.53 -23.72 -10.97
N VAL A 422 22.81 -22.73 -10.13
CA VAL A 422 23.13 -22.91 -8.71
C VAL A 422 22.55 -21.78 -7.85
N THR A 423 22.23 -22.11 -6.61
CA THR A 423 22.09 -21.13 -5.51
C THR A 423 23.24 -21.31 -4.53
N ILE A 424 23.94 -20.21 -4.22
CA ILE A 424 25.11 -20.18 -3.34
C ILE A 424 24.70 -19.49 -2.05
N ASN A 425 24.90 -20.15 -0.91
CA ASN A 425 24.72 -19.56 0.41
C ASN A 425 26.10 -19.18 0.97
N GLY A 426 26.26 -17.93 1.40
CA GLY A 426 27.51 -17.44 1.96
C GLY A 426 27.32 -16.31 2.96
N ARG A 427 28.42 -15.80 3.51
CA ARG A 427 28.47 -14.70 4.46
C ARG A 427 29.70 -13.85 4.17
N ILE A 428 29.54 -12.54 4.13
CA ILE A 428 30.67 -11.62 4.22
C ILE A 428 31.15 -11.66 5.68
N GLN A 429 32.10 -12.54 6.02
CA GLN A 429 32.40 -12.99 7.38
C GLN A 429 32.97 -11.89 8.28
N GLN A 430 33.65 -10.91 7.68
CA GLN A 430 34.29 -9.82 8.39
C GLN A 430 34.38 -8.57 7.52
N SER A 431 34.63 -7.41 8.13
CA SER A 431 34.80 -6.17 7.39
C SER A 431 35.95 -6.25 6.37
N GLY A 432 35.66 -5.83 5.14
CA GLY A 432 36.57 -5.87 4.00
C GLY A 432 36.67 -7.23 3.28
N ASP A 433 35.84 -8.19 3.68
CA ASP A 433 35.74 -9.48 3.02
C ASP A 433 35.08 -9.37 1.62
N THR A 434 35.45 -10.26 0.71
CA THR A 434 35.01 -10.26 -0.69
C THR A 434 35.00 -11.69 -1.23
N ASP A 435 33.82 -12.29 -1.36
CA ASP A 435 33.75 -13.66 -1.83
C ASP A 435 33.86 -13.76 -3.34
N CYS A 436 34.76 -14.61 -3.82
CA CYS A 436 34.93 -14.91 -5.23
C CYS A 436 34.39 -16.30 -5.60
N PHE A 437 33.61 -16.38 -6.68
CA PHE A 437 33.11 -17.63 -7.27
C PHE A 437 33.51 -17.73 -8.74
N ILE A 438 33.82 -18.92 -9.23
CA ILE A 438 34.09 -19.18 -10.65
C ILE A 438 32.99 -20.07 -11.23
N PHE A 439 32.43 -19.65 -12.36
CA PHE A 439 31.45 -20.42 -13.13
C PHE A 439 31.76 -20.34 -14.62
N ASN A 440 31.32 -21.33 -15.39
CA ASN A 440 31.42 -21.30 -16.84
C ASN A 440 30.14 -20.72 -17.45
N ALA A 441 30.29 -19.88 -18.47
CA ALA A 441 29.18 -19.46 -19.34
C ALA A 441 29.57 -19.62 -20.81
N GLU A 442 28.58 -19.84 -21.66
CA GLU A 442 28.77 -19.97 -23.11
C GLU A 442 28.59 -18.62 -23.83
N GLN A 443 29.28 -18.43 -24.95
CA GLN A 443 29.07 -17.27 -25.83
C GLN A 443 27.59 -17.12 -26.20
N GLY A 444 27.02 -15.96 -25.92
CA GLY A 444 25.62 -15.63 -26.19
C GLY A 444 24.63 -16.18 -25.17
N GLN A 445 25.08 -16.90 -24.14
CA GLN A 445 24.23 -17.31 -23.03
C GLN A 445 23.88 -16.10 -22.16
N THR A 446 22.61 -15.97 -21.78
CA THR A 446 22.17 -14.98 -20.79
C THR A 446 21.94 -15.68 -19.45
N LEU A 447 22.58 -15.17 -18.38
CA LEU A 447 22.31 -15.60 -17.01
C LEU A 447 21.78 -14.42 -16.19
N VAL A 448 20.89 -14.74 -15.26
CA VAL A 448 20.48 -13.89 -14.14
C VAL A 448 21.37 -14.25 -12.95
N ILE A 449 22.01 -13.23 -12.39
CA ILE A 449 22.74 -13.27 -11.13
C ILE A 449 21.96 -12.39 -10.16
N GLU A 450 21.28 -12.98 -9.19
CA GLU A 450 20.43 -12.27 -8.23
C GLU A 450 20.90 -12.57 -6.81
N VAL A 451 21.13 -11.52 -6.03
CA VAL A 451 21.39 -11.59 -4.59
C VAL A 451 20.06 -11.46 -3.84
N GLN A 452 19.85 -12.34 -2.87
CA GLN A 452 18.82 -12.23 -1.87
C GLN A 452 19.50 -12.13 -0.50
N ALA A 453 19.55 -10.92 0.05
CA ALA A 453 20.09 -10.65 1.37
C ALA A 453 19.16 -9.72 2.14
N ARG A 454 19.00 -8.45 1.71
CA ARG A 454 18.15 -7.44 2.36
C ARG A 454 16.72 -7.91 2.52
N ARG A 455 16.14 -8.50 1.47
CA ARG A 455 14.77 -9.05 1.51
C ARG A 455 14.61 -10.28 2.41
N LEU A 456 15.74 -10.86 2.85
CA LEU A 456 15.81 -12.00 3.76
C LEU A 456 16.37 -11.59 5.14
N ASP A 457 16.22 -10.31 5.51
CA ASP A 457 16.64 -9.72 6.79
C ASP A 457 18.15 -9.70 7.09
N SER A 458 18.98 -9.88 6.06
CA SER A 458 20.42 -9.61 6.16
C SER A 458 20.71 -8.10 6.07
N PRO A 459 21.66 -7.56 6.86
CA PRO A 459 22.08 -6.18 6.76
C PRO A 459 22.98 -5.91 5.54
N LEU A 460 23.37 -6.93 4.79
CA LEU A 460 24.25 -6.80 3.64
C LEU A 460 23.70 -5.79 2.64
N ASP A 461 24.53 -4.82 2.30
CA ASP A 461 24.35 -3.91 1.19
C ASP A 461 25.16 -4.45 0.02
N SER A 462 24.57 -5.36 -0.74
CA SER A 462 25.32 -6.20 -1.66
C SER A 462 25.85 -5.41 -2.86
N MET A 463 27.03 -5.79 -3.33
CA MET A 463 27.54 -5.40 -4.63
C MET A 463 28.18 -6.60 -5.30
N ILE A 464 27.77 -6.86 -6.55
CA ILE A 464 28.34 -7.92 -7.38
C ILE A 464 29.17 -7.37 -8.53
N THR A 465 30.34 -7.97 -8.78
CA THR A 465 31.14 -7.70 -9.97
C THR A 465 31.34 -8.98 -10.79
N VAL A 466 31.16 -8.93 -12.10
CA VAL A 466 31.52 -10.01 -13.04
C VAL A 466 32.83 -9.67 -13.73
N LEU A 467 33.80 -10.60 -13.70
CA LEU A 467 35.09 -10.49 -14.35
C LEU A 467 35.29 -11.62 -15.37
N ASN A 468 36.04 -11.36 -16.43
CA ASN A 468 36.46 -12.40 -17.37
C ASN A 468 37.59 -13.28 -16.82
N SER A 469 38.02 -14.30 -17.57
CA SER A 469 39.09 -15.21 -17.16
C SER A 469 40.46 -14.56 -16.97
N GLN A 470 40.65 -13.32 -17.42
CA GLN A 470 41.87 -12.52 -17.25
C GLN A 470 41.81 -11.61 -16.01
N GLY A 471 40.69 -11.60 -15.29
CA GLY A 471 40.44 -10.72 -14.15
C GLY A 471 40.10 -9.28 -14.55
N GLU A 472 39.66 -9.05 -15.79
CA GLU A 472 39.14 -7.75 -16.21
C GLU A 472 37.66 -7.65 -15.83
N GLU A 473 37.28 -6.58 -15.15
CA GLU A 473 35.90 -6.30 -14.78
C GLU A 473 35.07 -5.99 -16.03
N LEU A 474 33.95 -6.70 -16.16
CA LEU A 474 33.00 -6.53 -17.25
C LEU A 474 31.80 -5.68 -16.83
N LEU A 475 31.32 -5.90 -15.61
CA LEU A 475 30.14 -5.24 -15.07
C LEU A 475 30.10 -5.31 -13.55
N GLU A 476 29.53 -4.27 -12.94
CA GLU A 476 29.32 -4.13 -11.49
C GLU A 476 27.88 -3.64 -11.25
N GLN A 477 27.28 -4.08 -10.14
CA GLN A 477 25.91 -3.73 -9.76
C GLN A 477 25.74 -3.80 -8.23
N ASP A 478 25.16 -2.76 -7.61
CA ASP A 478 24.85 -2.68 -6.16
C ASP A 478 23.34 -2.79 -5.84
N ASP A 479 22.47 -1.96 -6.40
CA ASP A 479 21.05 -1.89 -5.99
C ASP A 479 20.03 -2.22 -7.08
N THR A 480 19.07 -3.11 -6.82
CA THR A 480 17.92 -3.32 -7.72
C THR A 480 16.59 -3.18 -6.98
N ASP A 481 15.69 -2.38 -7.56
CA ASP A 481 14.28 -2.36 -7.13
C ASP A 481 13.61 -3.68 -7.52
N THR A 482 13.20 -4.43 -6.51
CA THR A 482 12.59 -5.75 -6.64
C THR A 482 11.07 -5.68 -6.72
N GLY A 483 10.48 -4.49 -6.60
CA GLY A 483 9.04 -4.28 -6.52
C GLY A 483 8.44 -4.65 -5.15
N GLU A 484 9.27 -4.80 -4.11
CA GLU A 484 8.84 -5.10 -2.75
C GLU A 484 8.40 -3.82 -2.01
N PRO A 485 7.09 -3.62 -1.76
CA PRO A 485 6.52 -2.32 -1.42
C PRO A 485 6.80 -1.87 0.02
N LEU A 486 7.33 -2.74 0.87
CA LEU A 486 7.69 -2.41 2.26
C LEU A 486 9.20 -2.19 2.45
N ILE A 487 10.01 -2.45 1.41
CA ILE A 487 11.46 -2.22 1.44
C ILE A 487 11.71 -0.85 0.79
N THR A 488 12.03 0.16 1.62
CA THR A 488 12.34 1.52 1.13
C THR A 488 13.83 1.76 0.86
N HIS A 489 14.68 0.77 1.18
CA HIS A 489 16.12 0.80 0.97
C HIS A 489 16.51 -0.47 0.20
N TYR A 490 16.49 -0.38 -1.13
CA TYR A 490 16.96 -1.45 -1.99
C TYR A 490 18.47 -1.61 -1.82
N ALA A 491 18.93 -2.84 -1.62
CA ALA A 491 20.31 -3.18 -1.29
C ALA A 491 20.70 -4.60 -1.78
N ASP A 492 19.78 -5.23 -2.52
CA ASP A 492 19.98 -6.52 -3.15
C ASP A 492 20.40 -6.27 -4.61
N SER A 493 21.57 -6.79 -4.99
CA SER A 493 22.06 -6.65 -6.35
C SER A 493 21.40 -7.64 -7.29
N ARG A 494 21.17 -7.22 -8.54
CA ARG A 494 20.73 -8.12 -9.61
C ARG A 494 21.32 -7.72 -10.94
N LEU A 495 21.71 -8.73 -11.71
CA LEU A 495 22.26 -8.59 -13.05
C LEU A 495 21.65 -9.60 -14.02
N ASP A 496 21.20 -9.11 -15.17
CA ASP A 496 20.88 -9.94 -16.34
C ASP A 496 22.00 -9.72 -17.40
N TYR A 497 22.88 -10.69 -17.61
CA TYR A 497 24.07 -10.52 -18.47
C TYR A 497 24.17 -11.56 -19.58
N THR A 498 24.42 -11.10 -20.81
CA THR A 498 24.70 -11.96 -21.97
C THR A 498 26.21 -12.05 -22.18
N PHE A 499 26.77 -13.23 -21.97
CA PHE A 499 28.21 -13.43 -21.96
C PHE A 499 28.81 -13.42 -23.37
N PRO A 500 29.90 -12.67 -23.61
CA PRO A 500 30.43 -12.45 -24.97
C PRO A 500 31.23 -13.64 -25.51
N GLU A 501 31.82 -14.46 -24.64
CA GLU A 501 32.73 -15.55 -25.00
C GLU A 501 32.41 -16.80 -24.17
N THR A 502 32.82 -17.98 -24.66
CA THR A 502 32.76 -19.21 -23.86
C THR A 502 34.03 -19.32 -23.03
N GLU A 503 33.94 -19.01 -21.74
CA GLU A 503 35.06 -19.05 -20.81
C GLU A 503 34.60 -19.25 -19.35
N ASP A 504 35.55 -19.33 -18.43
CA ASP A 504 35.28 -19.20 -17.01
C ASP A 504 35.19 -17.72 -16.65
N TYR A 505 34.10 -17.34 -15.97
CA TYR A 505 33.88 -16.02 -15.41
C TYR A 505 34.00 -16.06 -13.90
N ILE A 506 34.38 -14.93 -13.31
CA ILE A 506 34.48 -14.77 -11.86
C ILE A 506 33.36 -13.83 -11.42
N LEU A 507 32.57 -14.27 -10.45
CA LEU A 507 31.65 -13.43 -9.70
C LEU A 507 32.33 -13.03 -8.39
N ARG A 508 32.40 -11.74 -8.10
CA ARG A 508 32.73 -11.22 -6.77
C ARG A 508 31.48 -10.68 -6.11
N ILE A 509 31.36 -10.85 -4.80
CA ILE A 509 30.36 -10.19 -3.96
C ILE A 509 31.06 -9.56 -2.75
N ASN A 510 30.63 -8.36 -2.37
CA ASN A 510 31.05 -7.69 -1.15
C ASN A 510 29.92 -6.77 -0.65
N ASP A 511 30.08 -6.27 0.57
CA ASP A 511 29.27 -5.15 1.07
C ASP A 511 29.77 -3.82 0.46
N VAL A 512 28.88 -2.95 -0.01
CA VAL A 512 29.19 -1.64 -0.63
C VAL A 512 30.04 -0.76 0.28
N GLN A 513 29.80 -0.84 1.59
CA GLN A 513 30.50 -0.05 2.60
C GLN A 513 31.68 -0.82 3.22
N GLY A 514 31.91 -2.07 2.80
CA GLY A 514 32.96 -2.94 3.30
C GLY A 514 32.68 -3.47 4.72
N ASN A 515 31.41 -3.51 5.14
CA ASN A 515 31.03 -4.16 6.40
C ASN A 515 31.04 -5.69 6.25
N GLY A 516 30.93 -6.40 7.37
CA GLY A 516 30.85 -7.86 7.41
C GLY A 516 30.72 -8.38 8.84
N GLY A 517 30.21 -9.61 8.98
CA GLY A 517 29.88 -10.28 10.23
C GLY A 517 29.04 -11.54 9.99
N GLU A 518 28.79 -12.34 11.04
CA GLU A 518 28.00 -13.58 10.93
C GLU A 518 26.58 -13.35 10.40
N GLU A 519 26.05 -12.14 10.58
CA GLU A 519 24.74 -11.71 10.13
C GLU A 519 24.69 -11.26 8.65
N TYR A 520 25.84 -10.99 8.02
CA TYR A 520 25.95 -10.54 6.62
C TYR A 520 25.85 -11.70 5.64
N ALA A 521 24.84 -12.55 5.86
CA ALA A 521 24.54 -13.68 5.01
C ALA A 521 23.95 -13.24 3.68
N TYR A 522 24.15 -14.03 2.64
CA TYR A 522 23.56 -13.82 1.34
C TYR A 522 23.17 -15.13 0.67
N ARG A 523 22.29 -15.01 -0.32
CA ARG A 523 21.99 -16.05 -1.31
C ARG A 523 22.18 -15.51 -2.70
N ILE A 524 23.05 -16.14 -3.48
CA ILE A 524 23.23 -15.79 -4.90
C ILE A 524 22.61 -16.87 -5.77
N SER A 525 21.62 -16.52 -6.58
CA SER A 525 21.16 -17.38 -7.68
C SER A 525 21.94 -17.04 -8.94
N VAL A 526 22.62 -18.02 -9.54
CA VAL A 526 23.22 -17.92 -10.87
C VAL A 526 22.51 -18.93 -11.78
N ALA A 527 21.64 -18.46 -12.66
CA ALA A 527 20.81 -19.31 -13.48
C ALA A 527 20.46 -18.69 -14.84
N PRO A 528 20.10 -19.47 -15.86
CA PRO A 528 19.46 -18.94 -17.06
C PRO A 528 18.19 -18.17 -16.72
N LEU A 529 17.79 -17.21 -17.57
CA LEU A 529 16.49 -16.54 -17.48
C LEU A 529 15.36 -17.58 -17.34
N ARG A 530 14.48 -17.38 -16.37
CA ARG A 530 13.25 -18.15 -16.19
C ARG A 530 12.06 -17.18 -16.22
N PRO A 531 11.57 -16.84 -17.43
CA PRO A 531 10.44 -15.93 -17.56
C PRO A 531 9.30 -16.39 -16.66
N ASP A 532 8.73 -15.50 -15.86
CA ASP A 532 7.56 -15.80 -15.04
C ASP A 532 6.77 -14.51 -14.81
N TYR A 533 5.67 -14.57 -14.08
CA TYR A 533 4.89 -13.39 -13.76
C TYR A 533 4.23 -13.49 -12.39
N VAL A 534 4.01 -12.32 -11.79
CA VAL A 534 3.17 -12.12 -10.61
C VAL A 534 2.02 -11.21 -11.00
N LEU A 535 0.83 -11.46 -10.44
CA LEU A 535 -0.35 -10.65 -10.68
C LEU A 535 -0.70 -9.86 -9.41
N ARG A 536 -1.11 -8.59 -9.57
CA ARG A 536 -1.61 -7.71 -8.50
C ARG A 536 -3.01 -7.23 -8.83
N ILE A 537 -3.87 -7.08 -7.82
CA ILE A 537 -5.25 -6.59 -7.96
C ILE A 537 -5.37 -5.22 -7.30
N LEU A 538 -5.99 -4.26 -8.01
CA LEU A 538 -6.38 -2.96 -7.47
C LEU A 538 -7.82 -2.55 -7.87
N PRO A 539 -8.58 -1.95 -6.94
CA PRO A 539 -8.31 -1.90 -5.49
C PRO A 539 -8.51 -3.29 -4.87
N ASP A 540 -8.05 -3.52 -3.65
CA ASP A 540 -8.27 -4.75 -2.88
C ASP A 540 -9.68 -4.85 -2.26
N ASN A 541 -10.39 -3.73 -2.15
CA ASN A 541 -11.68 -3.57 -1.47
C ASN A 541 -12.79 -3.03 -2.39
N ALA A 542 -12.84 -3.50 -3.63
CA ALA A 542 -13.81 -3.03 -4.61
C ALA A 542 -15.26 -3.14 -4.10
N ARG A 543 -16.15 -2.25 -4.56
CA ARG A 543 -17.58 -2.28 -4.25
C ARG A 543 -18.44 -2.34 -5.50
N VAL A 544 -19.47 -3.17 -5.50
CA VAL A 544 -20.43 -3.33 -6.59
C VAL A 544 -21.85 -3.16 -6.06
N ALA A 545 -22.65 -2.34 -6.74
CA ALA A 545 -24.06 -2.17 -6.39
C ALA A 545 -24.92 -3.24 -7.05
N GLN A 546 -26.04 -3.61 -6.43
CA GLN A 546 -27.00 -4.54 -7.02
C GLN A 546 -27.41 -4.14 -8.45
N GLY A 547 -27.19 -5.04 -9.42
CA GLY A 547 -27.51 -4.82 -10.84
C GLY A 547 -26.49 -3.98 -11.61
N ASP A 548 -25.40 -3.54 -10.97
CA ASP A 548 -24.35 -2.72 -11.54
C ASP A 548 -23.04 -3.51 -11.71
N SER A 549 -22.01 -2.88 -12.28
CA SER A 549 -20.67 -3.45 -12.38
C SER A 549 -19.64 -2.66 -11.58
N VAL A 550 -18.54 -3.32 -11.21
CA VAL A 550 -17.34 -2.67 -10.67
C VAL A 550 -16.15 -3.00 -11.56
N VAL A 551 -15.23 -2.04 -11.73
CA VAL A 551 -13.97 -2.27 -12.43
C VAL A 551 -12.91 -2.77 -11.46
N VAL A 552 -12.20 -3.81 -11.86
CA VAL A 552 -11.03 -4.35 -11.16
C VAL A 552 -9.85 -4.32 -12.12
N THR A 553 -8.76 -3.69 -11.70
CA THR A 553 -7.51 -3.65 -12.46
C THR A 553 -6.61 -4.78 -12.00
N VAL A 554 -6.09 -5.55 -12.95
CA VAL A 554 -5.10 -6.60 -12.71
C VAL A 554 -3.83 -6.19 -13.42
N SER A 555 -2.75 -5.97 -12.68
CA SER A 555 -1.42 -5.72 -13.25
C SER A 555 -0.56 -6.98 -13.20
N ALA A 556 0.34 -7.12 -14.17
CA ALA A 556 1.33 -8.17 -14.25
C ALA A 556 2.73 -7.57 -14.05
N LEU A 557 3.47 -8.12 -13.09
CA LEU A 557 4.89 -7.88 -12.93
C LEU A 557 5.61 -9.04 -13.60
N GLY A 558 6.12 -8.79 -14.81
CA GLY A 558 6.92 -9.75 -15.56
C GLY A 558 8.28 -9.95 -14.89
N LYS A 559 8.66 -11.21 -14.67
CA LYS A 559 9.97 -11.63 -14.17
C LYS A 559 10.82 -12.14 -15.33
N ASP A 560 12.11 -11.85 -15.29
CA ASP A 560 13.12 -12.37 -16.24
C ASP A 560 12.73 -12.14 -17.72
N GLY A 561 12.20 -10.94 -18.00
CA GLY A 561 11.82 -10.54 -19.36
C GLY A 561 10.51 -11.13 -19.88
N PHE A 562 9.68 -11.74 -19.02
CA PHE A 562 8.37 -12.22 -19.43
C PHE A 562 7.50 -11.08 -19.96
N ASP A 563 7.08 -11.21 -21.22
CA ASP A 563 6.20 -10.29 -21.94
C ASP A 563 5.02 -11.04 -22.60
N GLY A 564 4.73 -12.25 -22.14
CA GLY A 564 3.70 -13.11 -22.71
C GLY A 564 2.28 -12.64 -22.40
N GLU A 565 1.33 -13.10 -23.21
CA GLU A 565 -0.09 -12.88 -23.00
C GLU A 565 -0.61 -13.66 -21.77
N ILE A 566 -1.46 -13.03 -20.94
CA ILE A 566 -2.05 -13.63 -19.73
C ILE A 566 -3.57 -13.58 -19.81
N SER A 567 -4.22 -14.74 -19.90
CA SER A 567 -5.69 -14.84 -19.81
C SER A 567 -6.15 -14.77 -18.36
N LEU A 568 -7.16 -13.97 -18.05
CA LEU A 568 -7.66 -13.75 -16.69
C LEU A 568 -9.06 -14.33 -16.48
N TRP A 569 -9.36 -14.81 -15.27
CA TRP A 569 -10.70 -15.19 -14.85
C TRP A 569 -10.93 -14.95 -13.35
N VAL A 570 -12.20 -15.02 -12.94
CA VAL A 570 -12.62 -14.87 -11.55
C VAL A 570 -13.27 -16.16 -11.08
N GLU A 571 -12.78 -16.70 -9.96
CA GLU A 571 -13.29 -17.88 -9.28
C GLU A 571 -14.09 -17.50 -8.04
N ASN A 572 -14.91 -18.44 -7.54
CA ASN A 572 -15.68 -18.30 -6.30
C ASN A 572 -16.67 -17.12 -6.30
N LEU A 573 -17.16 -16.71 -7.48
CA LEU A 573 -18.27 -15.78 -7.60
C LEU A 573 -19.59 -16.44 -7.17
N PRO A 574 -20.46 -15.74 -6.43
CA PRO A 574 -21.80 -16.24 -6.11
C PRO A 574 -22.65 -16.44 -7.37
N GLU A 575 -23.73 -17.23 -7.23
CA GLU A 575 -24.68 -17.45 -8.32
C GLU A 575 -25.25 -16.12 -8.85
N GLY A 576 -25.29 -15.98 -10.18
CA GLY A 576 -25.81 -14.81 -10.88
C GLY A 576 -24.80 -13.68 -11.13
N PHE A 577 -23.63 -13.70 -10.48
CA PHE A 577 -22.54 -12.79 -10.80
C PHE A 577 -21.88 -13.15 -12.13
N VAL A 578 -21.39 -12.14 -12.84
CA VAL A 578 -20.71 -12.31 -14.13
C VAL A 578 -19.44 -11.47 -14.15
N ALA A 579 -18.30 -12.10 -14.42
CA ALA A 579 -17.07 -11.39 -14.76
C ALA A 579 -16.95 -11.26 -16.28
N SER A 580 -16.42 -10.13 -16.76
CA SER A 580 -16.09 -9.96 -18.16
C SER A 580 -14.92 -10.83 -18.57
N ASP A 581 -14.89 -11.24 -19.84
CA ASP A 581 -13.68 -11.76 -20.46
C ASP A 581 -12.55 -10.72 -20.35
N ALA A 582 -11.36 -11.15 -19.97
CA ALA A 582 -10.23 -10.27 -19.75
C ALA A 582 -8.90 -10.96 -20.04
N LEU A 583 -7.95 -10.16 -20.51
CA LEU A 583 -6.65 -10.62 -20.95
C LEU A 583 -5.66 -9.47 -20.85
N ILE A 584 -4.46 -9.75 -20.36
CA ILE A 584 -3.30 -8.85 -20.45
C ILE A 584 -2.58 -9.21 -21.76
N PRO A 585 -2.56 -8.33 -22.77
CA PRO A 585 -1.89 -8.59 -24.03
C PRO A 585 -0.39 -8.79 -23.86
N ALA A 586 0.22 -9.56 -24.76
CA ALA A 586 1.68 -9.66 -24.81
C ALA A 586 2.32 -8.27 -24.95
N GLY A 587 3.40 -8.02 -24.21
CA GLY A 587 4.09 -6.74 -24.12
C GLY A 587 3.38 -5.67 -23.28
N GLN A 588 2.26 -6.01 -22.64
CA GLN A 588 1.55 -5.11 -21.72
C GLN A 588 1.54 -5.68 -20.30
N ASN A 589 1.27 -4.82 -19.33
CA ASN A 589 1.36 -5.14 -17.90
C ASN A 589 0.06 -4.91 -17.14
N LEU A 590 -1.05 -4.62 -17.80
CA LEU A 590 -2.33 -4.42 -17.12
C LEU A 590 -3.52 -4.84 -17.98
N ALA A 591 -4.59 -5.26 -17.31
CA ALA A 591 -5.92 -5.40 -17.87
C ALA A 591 -6.96 -4.91 -16.86
N ARG A 592 -8.09 -4.42 -17.37
CA ARG A 592 -9.23 -4.00 -16.57
C ARG A 592 -10.40 -4.92 -16.88
N LEU A 593 -10.96 -5.55 -15.87
CA LEU A 593 -12.14 -6.42 -15.99
C LEU A 593 -13.28 -5.84 -15.16
N THR A 594 -14.51 -6.20 -15.52
CA THR A 594 -15.68 -5.85 -14.72
C THR A 594 -16.28 -7.07 -14.05
N ILE A 595 -16.71 -6.92 -12.80
CA ILE A 595 -17.56 -7.89 -12.10
C ILE A 595 -18.95 -7.27 -11.94
N THR A 596 -19.98 -7.93 -12.45
CA THR A 596 -21.37 -7.48 -12.42
C THR A 596 -22.16 -8.28 -11.38
N ALA A 597 -22.84 -7.57 -10.47
CA ALA A 597 -23.74 -8.18 -9.49
C ALA A 597 -25.16 -8.28 -10.05
N PRO A 598 -25.90 -9.38 -9.81
CA PRO A 598 -27.30 -9.44 -10.18
C PRO A 598 -28.16 -8.44 -9.36
N PRO A 599 -29.30 -7.96 -9.89
CA PRO A 599 -30.15 -6.97 -9.20
C PRO A 599 -30.69 -7.40 -7.83
N ASP A 600 -30.71 -8.70 -7.55
CA ASP A 600 -31.17 -9.32 -6.31
C ASP A 600 -30.03 -9.90 -5.45
N ALA A 601 -28.76 -9.56 -5.76
CA ALA A 601 -27.61 -9.98 -4.98
C ALA A 601 -27.76 -9.62 -3.50
N ALA A 602 -27.38 -10.53 -2.59
CA ALA A 602 -27.38 -10.20 -1.16
C ALA A 602 -26.34 -9.11 -0.87
N VAL A 603 -26.75 -8.04 -0.18
CA VAL A 603 -25.85 -7.02 0.37
C VAL A 603 -24.94 -7.68 1.41
N GLY A 604 -23.66 -7.33 1.40
CA GLY A 604 -22.66 -7.94 2.26
C GLY A 604 -21.30 -8.04 1.59
N LEU A 605 -20.52 -9.05 1.98
CA LEU A 605 -19.14 -9.24 1.53
C LEU A 605 -18.96 -10.60 0.85
N VAL A 606 -18.20 -10.62 -0.24
CA VAL A 606 -17.73 -11.86 -0.90
C VAL A 606 -16.24 -11.76 -1.20
N THR A 607 -15.55 -12.90 -1.21
CA THR A 607 -14.09 -12.98 -1.35
C THR A 607 -13.69 -13.84 -2.57
N PRO A 608 -13.92 -13.35 -3.80
CA PRO A 608 -13.58 -14.10 -5.00
C PRO A 608 -12.06 -14.15 -5.21
N THR A 609 -11.59 -15.10 -6.02
CA THR A 609 -10.17 -15.20 -6.38
C THR A 609 -10.00 -14.83 -7.85
N ILE A 610 -9.10 -13.91 -8.16
CA ILE A 610 -8.73 -13.61 -9.54
C ILE A 610 -7.47 -14.39 -9.87
N ALA A 611 -7.47 -15.09 -11.00
CA ALA A 611 -6.34 -15.87 -11.45
C ALA A 611 -6.02 -15.55 -12.92
N GLY A 612 -4.76 -15.79 -13.28
CA GLY A 612 -4.29 -15.64 -14.64
C GLY A 612 -3.42 -16.79 -15.09
N ARG A 613 -3.48 -17.06 -16.39
CA ARG A 613 -2.79 -18.16 -17.05
C ARG A 613 -2.01 -17.66 -18.26
N ALA A 614 -0.75 -18.05 -18.32
CA ALA A 614 0.11 -17.80 -19.46
C ALA A 614 0.95 -19.04 -19.81
N THR A 615 1.59 -19.00 -20.98
CA THR A 615 2.62 -19.97 -21.34
C THR A 615 3.97 -19.46 -20.87
N VAL A 616 4.61 -20.21 -19.96
CA VAL A 616 5.95 -19.98 -19.42
C VAL A 616 6.79 -21.21 -19.74
N ASP A 617 7.92 -21.04 -20.43
CA ASP A 617 8.80 -22.15 -20.85
C ASP A 617 8.05 -23.33 -21.51
N ASP A 618 7.19 -23.02 -22.49
CA ASP A 618 6.33 -23.97 -23.21
C ASP A 618 5.34 -24.76 -22.31
N ARG A 619 5.07 -24.29 -21.09
CA ARG A 619 4.11 -24.88 -20.15
C ARG A 619 3.04 -23.88 -19.76
N GLU A 620 1.81 -24.36 -19.59
CA GLU A 620 0.76 -23.55 -18.99
C GLU A 620 1.03 -23.38 -17.50
N THR A 621 1.12 -22.12 -17.08
CA THR A 621 1.36 -21.71 -15.71
C THR A 621 0.18 -20.89 -15.24
N VAL A 622 -0.29 -21.14 -14.02
CA VAL A 622 -1.38 -20.40 -13.37
C VAL A 622 -0.83 -19.66 -12.15
N ARG A 623 -1.29 -18.42 -11.97
CA ARG A 623 -0.98 -17.57 -10.82
C ARG A 623 -2.27 -16.97 -10.29
N ASN A 624 -2.47 -17.06 -8.99
CA ASN A 624 -3.47 -16.26 -8.31
C ASN A 624 -2.95 -14.82 -8.22
N ALA A 625 -3.83 -13.85 -8.46
CA ALA A 625 -3.51 -12.45 -8.29
C ALA A 625 -3.58 -12.07 -6.82
N GLU A 626 -2.54 -11.37 -6.36
CA GLU A 626 -2.42 -10.91 -4.99
C GLU A 626 -3.11 -9.54 -4.85
N PRO A 627 -4.09 -9.39 -3.96
CA PRO A 627 -4.71 -8.10 -3.72
C PRO A 627 -3.72 -7.14 -3.08
N ALA A 628 -3.81 -5.86 -3.43
CA ALA A 628 -2.98 -4.81 -2.86
C ALA A 628 -3.81 -3.57 -2.57
N GLU A 629 -3.41 -2.86 -1.52
CA GLU A 629 -3.86 -1.52 -1.22
C GLU A 629 -2.86 -0.52 -1.83
N GLU A 630 -3.35 0.57 -2.42
CA GLU A 630 -2.52 1.68 -2.82
C GLU A 630 -2.38 2.65 -1.64
N VAL A 631 -1.17 2.76 -1.10
CA VAL A 631 -0.87 3.58 0.08
C VAL A 631 0.15 4.65 -0.24
N MET A 632 -0.04 5.84 0.32
CA MET A 632 0.86 6.98 0.14
C MET A 632 1.83 7.11 1.31
N GLN A 633 3.12 7.21 1.01
CA GLN A 633 4.19 7.63 1.89
C GLN A 633 4.52 9.11 1.63
N ALA A 634 4.49 9.93 2.68
CA ALA A 634 5.03 11.29 2.70
C ALA A 634 4.68 12.16 1.47
N PHE A 635 3.42 12.56 1.38
CA PHE A 635 2.79 13.48 0.43
C PHE A 635 2.81 13.08 -1.05
N SER A 636 3.64 12.13 -1.50
CA SER A 636 3.79 11.85 -2.95
C SER A 636 4.19 10.43 -3.37
N TYR A 637 4.76 9.59 -2.51
CA TYR A 637 5.22 8.26 -2.93
C TYR A 637 4.10 7.24 -2.77
N GLN A 638 3.73 6.53 -3.84
CA GLN A 638 2.68 5.51 -3.80
C GLN A 638 3.26 4.10 -3.84
N HIS A 639 2.72 3.23 -2.99
CA HIS A 639 3.12 1.83 -2.86
C HIS A 639 1.91 0.93 -3.02
N GLN A 640 2.07 -0.20 -3.73
CA GLN A 640 1.05 -1.24 -3.80
C GLN A 640 1.36 -2.31 -2.76
N VAL A 641 0.83 -2.15 -1.55
CA VAL A 641 1.12 -3.05 -0.43
C VAL A 641 0.14 -4.22 -0.43
N PRO A 642 0.61 -5.47 -0.56
CA PRO A 642 -0.25 -6.64 -0.53
C PRO A 642 -1.12 -6.74 0.71
N THR A 643 -2.29 -7.33 0.51
CA THR A 643 -3.27 -7.66 1.55
C THR A 643 -3.54 -9.16 1.57
N LYS A 644 -4.15 -9.66 2.65
CA LYS A 644 -4.36 -11.11 2.85
C LYS A 644 -5.51 -11.64 2.00
N GLU A 645 -6.45 -10.79 1.61
CA GLU A 645 -7.65 -11.20 0.90
C GLU A 645 -8.19 -10.10 -0.03
N TYR A 646 -8.72 -10.54 -1.17
CA TYR A 646 -9.50 -9.66 -2.05
C TYR A 646 -10.95 -9.66 -1.57
N ALA A 647 -11.50 -8.48 -1.36
CA ALA A 647 -12.79 -8.28 -0.76
C ALA A 647 -13.69 -7.46 -1.69
N LEU A 648 -14.81 -8.05 -2.11
CA LEU A 648 -15.81 -7.39 -2.94
C LEU A 648 -17.07 -7.11 -2.10
N ALA A 649 -17.31 -5.83 -1.82
CA ALA A 649 -18.51 -5.40 -1.10
C ALA A 649 -19.70 -5.29 -2.06
N ILE A 650 -20.83 -5.90 -1.71
CA ILE A 650 -22.11 -5.73 -2.41
C ILE A 650 -22.90 -4.67 -1.66
N ILE A 651 -23.21 -3.56 -2.33
CA ILE A 651 -24.00 -2.46 -1.76
C ILE A 651 -25.42 -2.42 -2.35
N GLY A 652 -26.29 -1.64 -1.71
CA GLY A 652 -27.65 -1.44 -2.17
C GLY A 652 -27.74 -0.88 -3.60
N PRO A 653 -28.93 -0.92 -4.22
CA PRO A 653 -29.06 -0.62 -5.63
C PRO A 653 -28.78 0.87 -5.90
N PRO A 654 -28.10 1.22 -7.00
CA PRO A 654 -27.82 2.61 -7.35
C PRO A 654 -29.07 3.34 -7.84
N SER A 655 -28.99 4.63 -8.15
CA SER A 655 -30.09 5.37 -8.79
C SER A 655 -30.44 4.86 -10.18
N PHE A 656 -29.45 4.35 -10.90
CA PHE A 656 -29.61 3.75 -12.20
C PHE A 656 -28.49 2.75 -12.44
N THR A 657 -28.74 1.77 -13.31
CA THR A 657 -27.74 0.79 -13.76
C THR A 657 -27.59 0.88 -15.28
N LEU A 658 -26.45 0.43 -15.79
CA LEU A 658 -26.19 0.35 -17.22
C LEU A 658 -25.95 -1.09 -17.68
N SER A 659 -26.38 -1.37 -18.89
CA SER A 659 -26.06 -2.59 -19.62
C SER A 659 -25.68 -2.25 -21.06
N THR A 660 -24.97 -3.15 -21.73
CA THR A 660 -24.66 -2.99 -23.16
C THR A 660 -25.27 -4.13 -23.97
N SER A 661 -25.54 -3.86 -25.25
CA SER A 661 -25.95 -4.88 -26.23
C SER A 661 -24.92 -5.97 -26.49
N ILE A 662 -23.68 -5.82 -26.00
CA ILE A 662 -22.61 -6.81 -26.10
C ILE A 662 -22.46 -7.50 -24.73
N PRO A 663 -22.69 -8.82 -24.63
CA PRO A 663 -22.46 -9.54 -23.39
C PRO A 663 -20.99 -9.42 -22.94
N PRO A 664 -20.72 -9.29 -21.63
CA PRO A 664 -19.35 -9.14 -21.12
C PRO A 664 -18.49 -10.40 -21.32
N THR A 665 -19.09 -11.54 -21.70
CA THR A 665 -18.42 -12.79 -22.04
C THR A 665 -18.22 -12.98 -23.55
N GLN A 666 -18.65 -12.03 -24.37
CA GLN A 666 -18.52 -12.07 -25.82
C GLN A 666 -17.46 -11.07 -26.28
N VAL A 667 -16.43 -11.56 -26.96
CA VAL A 667 -15.42 -10.71 -27.61
C VAL A 667 -15.98 -10.15 -28.92
N LEU A 668 -16.02 -8.82 -29.02
CA LEU A 668 -16.42 -8.06 -30.20
C LEU A 668 -15.22 -7.86 -31.14
N GLU A 669 -15.28 -8.44 -32.33
CA GLU A 669 -14.28 -8.17 -33.36
C GLU A 669 -14.45 -6.75 -33.94
N VAL A 670 -13.39 -5.96 -33.84
CA VAL A 670 -13.30 -4.61 -34.41
C VAL A 670 -12.11 -4.53 -35.38
N ARG A 671 -12.04 -3.50 -36.20
CA ARG A 671 -10.95 -3.34 -37.19
C ARG A 671 -10.33 -1.94 -37.09
N PRO A 672 -9.06 -1.77 -37.48
CA PRO A 672 -8.51 -0.43 -37.66
C PRO A 672 -9.39 0.41 -38.60
N GLU A 673 -9.54 1.69 -38.30
CA GLU A 673 -10.40 2.65 -39.01
C GLU A 673 -11.91 2.31 -39.00
N SER A 674 -12.34 1.38 -38.14
CA SER A 674 -13.76 1.02 -38.01
C SER A 674 -14.50 1.90 -37.00
N LYS A 675 -15.82 1.97 -37.21
CA LYS A 675 -16.79 2.56 -36.28
C LYS A 675 -17.85 1.52 -35.98
N VAL A 676 -17.93 1.08 -34.74
CA VAL A 676 -18.87 0.03 -34.31
C VAL A 676 -19.88 0.62 -33.35
N GLN A 677 -21.16 0.38 -33.62
CA GLN A 677 -22.25 0.87 -32.79
C GLN A 677 -22.58 -0.12 -31.69
N VAL A 678 -22.66 0.36 -30.45
CA VAL A 678 -23.09 -0.43 -29.30
C VAL A 678 -24.25 0.31 -28.63
N VAL A 679 -25.35 -0.38 -28.40
CA VAL A 679 -26.48 0.17 -27.62
C VAL A 679 -26.14 0.02 -26.13
N VAL A 680 -26.29 1.12 -25.39
CA VAL A 680 -26.21 1.16 -23.94
C VAL A 680 -27.62 1.44 -23.42
N THR A 681 -28.11 0.56 -22.54
CA THR A 681 -29.45 0.63 -21.94
C THR A 681 -29.32 0.97 -20.46
N ALA A 682 -30.04 1.99 -20.01
CA ALA A 682 -30.14 2.41 -18.63
C ALA A 682 -31.43 1.90 -17.99
N SER A 683 -31.34 1.42 -16.75
CA SER A 683 -32.50 1.16 -15.89
C SER A 683 -32.48 2.13 -14.73
N ARG A 684 -33.49 3.01 -14.62
CA ARG A 684 -33.57 4.06 -13.60
C ARG A 684 -34.56 3.71 -12.50
N LYS A 685 -34.25 4.10 -11.27
CA LYS A 685 -35.25 4.17 -10.19
C LYS A 685 -36.26 5.29 -10.44
N GLU A 686 -37.40 5.24 -9.77
CA GLU A 686 -38.52 6.17 -10.00
C GLU A 686 -38.13 7.63 -9.71
N GLU A 687 -37.29 7.85 -8.70
CA GLU A 687 -36.76 9.15 -8.26
C GLU A 687 -35.65 9.70 -9.18
N ALA A 688 -35.04 8.84 -10.00
CA ALA A 688 -33.88 9.14 -10.82
C ALA A 688 -34.32 9.49 -12.25
N LYS A 689 -34.65 10.75 -12.54
CA LYS A 689 -35.18 11.20 -13.85
C LYS A 689 -34.26 12.15 -14.63
N GLY A 690 -32.97 12.11 -14.37
CA GLY A 690 -31.99 12.95 -15.06
C GLY A 690 -31.55 12.38 -16.41
N GLU A 691 -30.88 13.23 -17.19
CA GLU A 691 -30.08 12.78 -18.34
C GLU A 691 -28.84 12.02 -17.84
N ILE A 692 -28.46 10.96 -18.54
CA ILE A 692 -27.25 10.18 -18.22
C ILE A 692 -26.20 10.50 -19.27
N THR A 693 -25.05 11.03 -18.87
CA THR A 693 -23.91 11.25 -19.75
C THR A 693 -23.03 10.01 -19.74
N LEU A 694 -22.90 9.36 -20.89
CA LEU A 694 -22.04 8.21 -21.13
C LEU A 694 -20.66 8.67 -21.60
N ALA A 695 -19.62 8.02 -21.08
CA ALA A 695 -18.24 8.21 -21.51
C ALA A 695 -17.48 6.87 -21.43
N ALA A 696 -16.40 6.74 -22.21
CA ALA A 696 -15.45 5.66 -21.99
C ALA A 696 -14.54 6.00 -20.81
N ASP A 697 -14.37 5.02 -19.92
CA ASP A 697 -13.47 5.12 -18.79
C ASP A 697 -12.13 4.46 -19.14
N GLN A 698 -11.09 5.29 -19.30
CA GLN A 698 -9.73 4.91 -19.70
C GLN A 698 -9.71 3.85 -20.83
N PRO A 699 -10.23 4.18 -22.03
CA PRO A 699 -10.26 3.22 -23.12
C PRO A 699 -8.84 2.84 -23.57
N PRO A 700 -8.69 1.67 -24.23
CA PRO A 700 -7.45 1.26 -24.89
C PRO A 700 -6.83 2.36 -25.76
N GLU A 701 -5.50 2.42 -25.83
CA GLU A 701 -4.82 3.38 -26.70
C GLU A 701 -5.31 3.25 -28.15
N GLY A 702 -5.73 4.38 -28.74
CA GLY A 702 -6.27 4.45 -30.09
C GLY A 702 -7.73 3.97 -30.23
N VAL A 703 -8.41 3.59 -29.15
CA VAL A 703 -9.85 3.37 -29.12
C VAL A 703 -10.51 4.52 -28.39
N SER A 704 -11.59 5.08 -28.95
CA SER A 704 -12.33 6.16 -28.31
C SER A 704 -13.83 6.02 -28.46
N VAL A 705 -14.55 6.61 -27.51
CA VAL A 705 -16.00 6.71 -27.53
C VAL A 705 -16.34 8.17 -27.30
N ASP A 706 -17.03 8.79 -28.24
CA ASP A 706 -17.53 10.15 -28.07
C ASP A 706 -18.56 10.16 -26.92
N SER A 707 -18.60 11.24 -26.13
CA SER A 707 -19.61 11.34 -25.08
C SER A 707 -21.01 11.36 -25.68
N VAL A 708 -21.90 10.54 -25.14
CA VAL A 708 -23.28 10.40 -25.59
C VAL A 708 -24.22 10.59 -24.40
N VAL A 709 -25.33 11.30 -24.60
CA VAL A 709 -26.34 11.47 -23.56
C VAL A 709 -27.50 10.51 -23.82
N ILE A 710 -27.94 9.80 -22.79
CA ILE A 710 -29.28 9.19 -22.74
C ILE A 710 -30.23 10.26 -22.17
N PRO A 711 -31.14 10.83 -22.97
CA PRO A 711 -32.09 11.83 -22.49
C PRO A 711 -32.96 11.31 -21.33
N ALA A 712 -33.47 12.22 -20.52
CA ALA A 712 -34.29 11.90 -19.33
C ALA A 712 -35.57 11.10 -19.66
N ASP A 713 -36.09 11.21 -20.89
CA ASP A 713 -37.28 10.53 -21.37
C ASP A 713 -36.98 9.26 -22.21
N GLN A 714 -35.72 8.83 -22.26
CA GLN A 714 -35.27 7.65 -22.99
C GLN A 714 -34.44 6.73 -22.10
N ASP A 715 -34.46 5.44 -22.41
CA ASP A 715 -33.73 4.42 -21.66
C ASP A 715 -32.52 3.87 -22.41
N GLU A 716 -32.29 4.30 -23.65
CA GLU A 716 -31.20 3.79 -24.49
C GLU A 716 -30.51 4.91 -25.27
N ALA A 717 -29.21 4.76 -25.48
CA ALA A 717 -28.48 5.50 -26.49
C ALA A 717 -27.48 4.60 -27.20
N THR A 718 -27.11 4.96 -28.42
CA THR A 718 -26.08 4.24 -29.19
C THR A 718 -24.76 5.00 -29.08
N ILE A 719 -23.74 4.34 -28.52
CA ILE A 719 -22.37 4.82 -28.56
C ILE A 719 -21.67 4.33 -29.83
N THR A 720 -20.63 5.04 -30.27
CA THR A 720 -19.78 4.61 -31.37
C THR A 720 -18.37 4.37 -30.86
N LEU A 721 -17.92 3.11 -30.93
CA LEU A 721 -16.53 2.74 -30.72
C LEU A 721 -15.75 3.11 -31.97
N ASN A 722 -14.87 4.12 -31.88
CA ASN A 722 -13.97 4.52 -32.94
C ASN A 722 -12.61 3.84 -32.73
N VAL A 723 -12.15 3.08 -33.71
CA VAL A 723 -10.85 2.40 -33.67
C VAL A 723 -9.90 3.09 -34.64
N ALA A 724 -8.81 3.67 -34.13
CA ALA A 724 -7.81 4.36 -34.93
C ALA A 724 -7.06 3.40 -35.86
N LYS A 725 -6.35 3.96 -36.84
CA LYS A 725 -5.60 3.18 -37.83
C LYS A 725 -4.38 2.50 -37.24
N GLU A 726 -3.80 3.13 -36.23
CA GLU A 726 -2.54 2.78 -35.59
C GLU A 726 -2.71 1.63 -34.58
N VAL A 727 -3.95 1.29 -34.23
CA VAL A 727 -4.25 0.22 -33.28
C VAL A 727 -3.79 -1.13 -33.86
N PRO A 728 -2.92 -1.87 -33.17
CA PRO A 728 -2.34 -3.09 -33.70
C PRO A 728 -3.38 -4.21 -33.84
N VAL A 729 -3.34 -4.92 -34.97
CA VAL A 729 -4.09 -6.17 -35.14
C VAL A 729 -3.59 -7.18 -34.10
N GLY A 730 -4.52 -7.82 -33.41
CA GLY A 730 -4.25 -8.72 -32.30
C GLY A 730 -4.50 -8.08 -30.92
N LEU A 731 -4.62 -6.75 -30.82
CA LEU A 731 -4.97 -6.11 -29.55
C LEU A 731 -6.30 -6.67 -29.03
N ARG A 732 -6.30 -7.17 -27.80
CA ARG A 732 -7.49 -7.64 -27.08
C ARG A 732 -7.54 -6.96 -25.71
N GLN A 733 -8.54 -6.12 -25.50
CA GLN A 733 -8.72 -5.37 -24.27
C GLN A 733 -10.21 -5.06 -24.05
N ASN A 734 -10.54 -4.56 -22.87
CA ASN A 734 -11.90 -4.16 -22.52
C ASN A 734 -12.11 -2.66 -22.74
N VAL A 735 -13.25 -2.30 -23.33
CA VAL A 735 -13.78 -0.93 -23.32
C VAL A 735 -14.85 -0.86 -22.23
N ILE A 736 -14.67 0.04 -21.27
CA ILE A 736 -15.59 0.22 -20.14
C ILE A 736 -16.34 1.54 -20.33
N ILE A 737 -17.65 1.51 -20.14
CA ILE A 737 -18.52 2.68 -20.27
C ILE A 737 -19.06 3.04 -18.89
N THR A 738 -18.88 4.30 -18.52
CA THR A 738 -19.46 4.88 -17.30
C THR A 738 -20.60 5.82 -17.68
N GLY A 739 -21.62 5.86 -16.83
CA GLY A 739 -22.69 6.84 -16.91
C GLY A 739 -22.67 7.73 -15.68
N THR A 740 -22.88 9.02 -15.89
CA THR A 740 -23.07 9.99 -14.81
C THR A 740 -24.41 10.70 -14.95
N MET A 741 -25.10 10.90 -13.82
CA MET A 741 -26.39 11.59 -13.76
C MET A 741 -26.49 12.40 -12.49
N THR A 742 -26.99 13.63 -12.58
CA THR A 742 -27.33 14.42 -11.40
C THR A 742 -28.61 13.87 -10.76
N VAL A 743 -28.53 13.50 -9.48
CA VAL A 743 -29.64 13.01 -8.65
C VAL A 743 -29.74 13.89 -7.41
N GLY A 744 -30.73 14.79 -7.41
CA GLY A 744 -30.78 15.86 -6.41
C GLY A 744 -29.58 16.80 -6.57
N ASP A 745 -28.81 16.98 -5.50
CA ASP A 745 -27.60 17.82 -5.47
C ASP A 745 -26.30 17.01 -5.65
N GLN A 746 -26.40 15.70 -5.92
CA GLN A 746 -25.24 14.80 -6.05
C GLN A 746 -25.14 14.19 -7.45
N THR A 747 -23.93 13.74 -7.82
CA THR A 747 -23.70 12.98 -9.06
C THR A 747 -23.74 11.49 -8.75
N GLY A 748 -24.70 10.77 -9.33
CA GLY A 748 -24.70 9.31 -9.34
C GLY A 748 -23.89 8.78 -10.52
N THR A 749 -23.13 7.71 -10.28
CA THR A 749 -22.34 6.99 -11.30
C THR A 749 -22.80 5.53 -11.37
N SER A 750 -22.77 4.96 -12.57
CA SER A 750 -22.91 3.52 -12.80
C SER A 750 -21.92 3.06 -13.87
N VAL A 751 -21.52 1.80 -13.81
CA VAL A 751 -20.56 1.18 -14.73
C VAL A 751 -21.26 0.07 -15.51
N ALA A 752 -21.27 0.19 -16.83
CA ALA A 752 -21.75 -0.88 -17.68
C ALA A 752 -20.77 -2.09 -17.62
N PRO A 753 -21.25 -3.33 -17.78
CA PRO A 753 -20.37 -4.47 -18.02
C PRO A 753 -19.42 -4.16 -19.18
N ALA A 754 -18.14 -4.52 -19.02
CA ALA A 754 -17.12 -4.27 -20.03
C ALA A 754 -17.52 -4.85 -21.38
N ILE A 755 -17.07 -4.19 -22.46
CA ILE A 755 -17.17 -4.66 -23.83
C ILE A 755 -15.79 -5.20 -24.21
N PRO A 756 -15.57 -6.53 -24.18
CA PRO A 756 -14.31 -7.10 -24.64
C PRO A 756 -14.20 -6.91 -26.14
N ILE A 757 -13.10 -6.34 -26.61
CA ILE A 757 -12.83 -6.16 -28.04
C ILE A 757 -11.59 -6.95 -28.47
N GLN A 758 -11.57 -7.36 -29.73
CA GLN A 758 -10.37 -7.86 -30.39
C GLN A 758 -10.21 -7.18 -31.75
N VAL A 759 -9.04 -6.61 -32.00
CA VAL A 759 -8.73 -5.93 -33.27
C VAL A 759 -8.28 -6.98 -34.28
N VAL A 760 -9.08 -7.22 -35.31
CA VAL A 760 -8.82 -8.22 -36.35
C VAL A 760 -8.41 -7.56 -37.68
N ALA A 761 -7.71 -8.32 -38.52
CA ALA A 761 -7.34 -7.86 -39.85
C ALA A 761 -8.57 -7.58 -40.73
N PRO A 762 -8.48 -6.62 -41.68
CA PRO A 762 -9.50 -6.48 -42.72
C PRO A 762 -9.65 -7.78 -43.53
N PRO A 763 -10.87 -8.16 -43.95
CA PRO A 763 -11.05 -9.31 -44.82
C PRO A 763 -10.30 -9.09 -46.14
N GLN A 764 -9.58 -10.13 -46.58
CA GLN A 764 -8.80 -10.12 -47.82
C GLN A 764 -9.66 -9.99 -49.08
#